data_AF-T0HNP2-F1
#
_entry.id   AF-T0HNP2-F1
#
_cell.length_a   1.000
_cell.length_b   1.000
_cell.length_c   1.000
_cell.angle_alpha   90.00
_cell.angle_beta   90.00
_cell.angle_gamma   90.00
#
_symmetry.space_group_name_H-M   'P 1'
#
loop_
_entity.id
_entity.type
_entity.pdbx_description
1 polymer ?
#
loop_
_entity_poly.entity_id
_entity_poly.type
_entity_poly.pdbx_seq_one_letter_code
_entity_poly.pdbx_strand_id
1 'polypeptide(L)'
;MRTIGSTILFSATDLMRFVGCAHATALDLAYMRGEPLTPREDTEDAALLQKQGDAHEAAHLATLKDAGHGVVEIARGDLAQNADETRVALAKGSQIIFQGAFLAERWGGWSDFLERVERPSLLGPFSYEVTDTKLKRKAHPKHVLQLVLYSDLLAEIQGVMPEHAHVQLGNGARATLRLADYAHYARGARAKLEAFVASPQPTRPIPCADCSLCRWADHCDAVLTSQDSLFQVANITRGQVKKLEASGIETMAALARHDGSVRGVASATAEKLVGQARLQHARKTGEPAFELRPVQAGKGFDLLPRPQAGDLFYDIEGDPHYEGGLEYLHGVWADGSFHAFWAHDHAAEAQALERLLAFFRDRLTAYPQARIYHYAPYEITALRRLTTRYGIGEAFLDRLMRERRFVDLYAVVRGALIASEPSYSIKALEAFYGLKREGEVKTAGGSVVAYENWRETGDQQILDEIEDYNRIDCQSTQLLRDWLVGIRPDGPWPVLAQDAAEQEAVEDEETTALRDRLAASTLAPERQELLFNLGLFHKREAKPAQWTVFDSAARDEEELVDDLDALAGLEAISGIEPIKRSVMRTYRFPSQETKLREGGKATVPGIDGPPSTVAIEALDRNACTITLKVGVARAELLTDRLTLHPDWPLDTKVLAAAVRDVIEDQCGPRRYRAVDDLLSGAAPRLNGIAGDILGGGEPVAGAMAAAQAMDRTLLPIQGPPGTGKTHVTARVILALVKAGHRVAVASNSHEAIRNVLLGCLRAREEEGGTFPVSFAHKVSGGDDGYASDCPVHRAAANDDLILARANVVGGTAFFFARDENLQGFDWLFVDEAGQVGLANMVAMGRAARNIVLVGDPRQLPQVIQGAHPAPANLSCLEWMLGEHATVPPDRGIFLAETRRMHPAVCDFISNQVYEGRLASHSDTERQRLTGTAWPSAGAYWVPVVHEGNAQIAAEEVAAIGAAVEDLLQGSWTDKNGATRPIGPGDIIVVAPYNAQVNALRAGLPSSIRVGTVDKFQGQEAPICLVSMTASSADETARGMEFLFSLNRINVAVSRAKALALVFGSDRLREAHCSSIEQMRLVNTLCALPLLSAPPNTGS
;
A
#
# COMPACT_ATOMS: atom_id res chain seq x y z
N MET A 1 30.87 -5.52 16.11
CA MET A 1 32.11 -5.75 15.35
C MET A 1 33.19 -6.25 16.28
N ARG A 2 34.13 -7.05 15.79
CA ARG A 2 35.29 -7.54 16.58
C ARG A 2 36.56 -7.46 15.75
N THR A 3 37.68 -7.14 16.38
CA THR A 3 39.00 -7.14 15.72
C THR A 3 39.64 -8.51 15.87
N ILE A 4 39.99 -9.15 14.76
CA ILE A 4 40.81 -10.38 14.73
C ILE A 4 42.09 -10.04 13.97
N GLY A 5 43.21 -9.94 14.69
CA GLY A 5 44.47 -9.46 14.13
C GLY A 5 44.36 -8.00 13.66
N SER A 6 44.59 -7.75 12.36
CA SER A 6 44.43 -6.43 11.72
C SER A 6 43.10 -6.25 10.98
N THR A 7 42.21 -7.26 11.01
CA THR A 7 40.96 -7.26 10.23
C THR A 7 39.76 -7.12 11.16
N ILE A 8 38.76 -6.34 10.74
CA ILE A 8 37.48 -6.22 11.43
C ILE A 8 36.55 -7.31 10.90
N LEU A 9 36.04 -8.13 11.81
CA LEU A 9 35.00 -9.12 11.55
C LEU A 9 33.62 -8.50 11.82
N PHE A 10 32.74 -8.61 10.82
CA PHE A 10 31.35 -8.18 10.84
C PHE A 10 30.40 -9.33 11.20
N SER A 11 29.34 -8.97 11.91
CA SER A 11 28.21 -9.84 12.21
C SER A 11 26.92 -9.32 11.56
N ALA A 12 25.88 -10.16 11.51
CA ALA A 12 24.55 -9.73 11.08
C ALA A 12 24.04 -8.52 11.89
N THR A 13 24.29 -8.50 13.20
CA THR A 13 23.94 -7.38 14.10
C THR A 13 24.61 -6.07 13.70
N ASP A 14 25.85 -6.11 13.19
CA ASP A 14 26.54 -4.91 12.72
C ASP A 14 25.93 -4.36 11.44
N LEU A 15 25.50 -5.26 10.53
CA LEU A 15 24.75 -4.87 9.33
C LEU A 15 23.40 -4.23 9.70
N MET A 16 22.65 -4.87 10.58
CA MET A 16 21.36 -4.36 11.07
C MET A 16 21.52 -2.96 11.72
N ARG A 17 22.57 -2.77 12.52
CA ARG A 17 22.86 -1.48 13.17
C ARG A 17 23.22 -0.40 12.15
N PHE A 18 24.05 -0.72 11.16
CA PHE A 18 24.43 0.23 10.12
C PHE A 18 23.25 0.68 9.25
N VAL A 19 22.39 -0.26 8.85
CA VAL A 19 21.18 0.05 8.07
C VAL A 19 20.22 0.94 8.86
N GLY A 20 20.09 0.72 10.18
CA GLY A 20 19.28 1.57 11.03
C GLY A 20 19.91 2.96 11.28
N CYS A 21 21.21 2.99 11.61
CA CYS A 21 21.92 4.23 11.92
C CYS A 21 23.44 4.11 11.65
N ALA A 22 23.90 4.70 10.55
CA ALA A 22 25.33 4.79 10.23
C ALA A 22 26.15 5.52 11.32
N HIS A 23 25.53 6.46 12.05
CA HIS A 23 26.17 7.15 13.16
C HIS A 23 26.46 6.20 14.35
N ALA A 24 25.57 5.26 14.65
CA ALA A 24 25.81 4.25 15.68
C ALA A 24 27.00 3.35 15.33
N THR A 25 27.14 2.98 14.04
CA THR A 25 28.31 2.26 13.51
C THR A 25 29.60 3.10 13.62
N ALA A 26 29.53 4.40 13.36
CA ALA A 26 30.66 5.31 13.54
C ALA A 26 31.12 5.38 15.00
N LEU A 27 30.16 5.43 15.94
CA LEU A 27 30.44 5.41 17.38
C LEU A 27 31.02 4.06 17.84
N ASP A 28 30.55 2.93 17.28
CA ASP A 28 31.17 1.63 17.52
C ASP A 28 32.64 1.61 17.07
N LEU A 29 32.95 2.17 15.89
CA LEU A 29 34.33 2.27 15.38
C LEU A 29 35.20 3.20 16.25
N ALA A 30 34.66 4.33 16.70
CA ALA A 30 35.33 5.26 17.62
C ALA A 30 35.63 4.58 18.98
N TYR A 31 34.64 3.90 19.55
CA TYR A 31 34.78 3.13 20.78
C TYR A 31 35.84 2.03 20.66
N MET A 32 35.84 1.28 19.53
CA MET A 32 36.86 0.28 19.24
C MET A 32 38.27 0.85 19.09
N ARG A 33 38.41 2.13 18.70
CA ARG A 33 39.69 2.85 18.65
C ARG A 33 40.12 3.42 20.00
N GLY A 34 39.31 3.26 21.05
CA GLY A 34 39.60 3.72 22.40
C GLY A 34 39.13 5.14 22.71
N GLU A 35 38.21 5.71 21.93
CA GLU A 35 37.58 6.98 22.26
C GLU A 35 36.71 6.87 23.53
N PRO A 36 36.62 7.93 24.37
CA PRO A 36 35.96 7.89 25.68
C PRO A 36 34.43 7.95 25.57
N LEU A 37 33.84 6.93 24.94
CA LEU A 37 32.39 6.76 24.78
C LEU A 37 31.87 5.71 25.76
N THR A 38 30.72 5.99 26.39
CA THR A 38 30.07 5.06 27.32
C THR A 38 28.73 4.60 26.72
N PRO A 39 28.58 3.33 26.36
CA PRO A 39 27.30 2.80 25.93
C PRO A 39 26.34 2.71 27.12
N ARG A 40 25.04 2.92 26.86
CA ARG A 40 23.97 2.73 27.85
C ARG A 40 23.89 1.26 28.29
N GLU A 41 23.46 1.03 29.53
CA GLU A 41 23.07 -0.31 30.00
C GLU A 41 21.80 -0.80 29.28
N ASP A 42 21.67 -2.11 29.11
CA ASP A 42 20.47 -2.69 28.48
C ASP A 42 19.24 -2.39 29.34
N THR A 43 18.16 -1.96 28.70
CA THR A 43 16.89 -1.71 29.39
C THR A 43 16.24 -3.03 29.82
N GLU A 44 15.38 -3.00 30.84
CA GLU A 44 14.61 -4.17 31.27
C GLU A 44 13.83 -4.79 30.10
N ASP A 45 13.26 -3.96 29.23
CA ASP A 45 12.61 -4.36 27.97
C ASP A 45 13.55 -5.18 27.06
N ALA A 46 14.81 -4.75 26.91
CA ALA A 46 15.77 -5.43 26.04
C ALA A 46 16.20 -6.79 26.63
N ALA A 47 16.38 -6.86 27.94
CA ALA A 47 16.72 -8.09 28.65
C ALA A 47 15.57 -9.12 28.60
N LEU A 48 14.32 -8.67 28.78
CA LEU A 48 13.12 -9.50 28.67
C LEU A 48 12.99 -10.11 27.27
N LEU A 49 13.13 -9.27 26.23
CA LEU A 49 13.06 -9.71 24.83
C LEU A 49 14.14 -10.74 24.49
N GLN A 50 15.35 -10.60 25.03
CA GLN A 50 16.42 -11.56 24.82
C GLN A 50 16.10 -12.92 25.48
N LYS A 51 15.68 -12.91 26.75
CA LYS A 51 15.32 -14.13 27.50
C LYS A 51 14.19 -14.91 26.82
N GLN A 52 13.13 -14.21 26.41
CA GLN A 52 12.02 -14.82 25.68
C GLN A 52 12.50 -15.42 24.35
N GLY A 53 13.43 -14.74 23.65
CA GLY A 53 13.99 -15.20 22.39
C GLY A 53 14.72 -16.53 22.53
N ASP A 54 15.60 -16.65 23.52
CA ASP A 54 16.34 -17.88 23.82
C ASP A 54 15.39 -19.03 24.20
N ALA A 55 14.33 -18.75 24.97
CA ALA A 55 13.32 -19.75 25.33
C ALA A 55 12.53 -20.25 24.11
N HIS A 56 12.17 -19.35 23.18
CA HIS A 56 11.47 -19.71 21.94
C HIS A 56 12.35 -20.57 21.02
N GLU A 57 13.63 -20.24 20.88
CA GLU A 57 14.60 -21.03 20.14
C GLU A 57 14.71 -22.46 20.70
N ALA A 58 14.84 -22.59 22.03
CA ALA A 58 14.92 -23.87 22.71
C ALA A 58 13.64 -24.71 22.56
N ALA A 59 12.45 -24.08 22.60
CA ALA A 59 11.18 -24.75 22.39
C ALA A 59 11.03 -25.29 20.96
N HIS A 60 11.52 -24.54 19.95
CA HIS A 60 11.54 -25.02 18.57
C HIS A 60 12.48 -26.21 18.39
N LEU A 61 13.68 -26.16 18.98
CA LEU A 61 14.64 -27.27 18.97
C LEU A 61 14.02 -28.55 19.58
N ALA A 62 13.32 -28.43 20.71
CA ALA A 62 12.63 -29.55 21.33
C ALA A 62 11.57 -30.16 20.39
N THR A 63 10.78 -29.32 19.72
CA THR A 63 9.77 -29.75 18.74
C THR A 63 10.38 -30.55 17.59
N LEU A 64 11.54 -30.12 17.06
CA LEU A 64 12.24 -30.85 15.99
C LEU A 64 12.75 -32.21 16.46
N LYS A 65 13.27 -32.30 17.69
CA LYS A 65 13.71 -33.57 18.28
C LYS A 65 12.53 -34.53 18.51
N ASP A 66 11.42 -34.02 19.02
CA ASP A 66 10.21 -34.80 19.28
C ASP A 66 9.55 -35.32 17.98
N ALA A 67 9.68 -34.57 16.88
CA ALA A 67 9.28 -35.00 15.55
C ALA A 67 10.20 -36.09 14.93
N GLY A 68 11.27 -36.48 15.65
CA GLY A 68 12.18 -37.54 15.23
C GLY A 68 13.25 -37.09 14.22
N HIS A 69 13.47 -35.79 14.05
CA HIS A 69 14.53 -35.30 13.17
C HIS A 69 15.92 -35.57 13.74
N GLY A 70 16.87 -35.95 12.88
CA GLY A 70 18.28 -36.09 13.25
C GLY A 70 18.93 -34.72 13.42
N VAL A 71 19.17 -34.29 14.67
CA VAL A 71 19.75 -32.98 15.01
C VAL A 71 21.22 -33.10 15.42
N VAL A 72 22.08 -32.27 14.84
CA VAL A 72 23.46 -32.02 15.31
C VAL A 72 23.52 -30.66 15.99
N GLU A 73 23.91 -30.62 17.27
CA GLU A 73 24.02 -29.38 18.05
C GLU A 73 25.48 -28.93 18.14
N ILE A 74 25.74 -27.67 17.79
CA ILE A 74 27.07 -27.05 17.88
C ILE A 74 27.06 -26.08 19.06
N ALA A 75 27.84 -26.37 20.10
CA ALA A 75 27.93 -25.49 21.27
C ALA A 75 28.66 -24.19 20.92
N ARG A 76 28.01 -23.04 21.14
CA ARG A 76 28.60 -21.71 20.90
C ARG A 76 29.89 -21.55 21.70
N GLY A 77 30.99 -21.30 21.00
CA GLY A 77 32.31 -21.11 21.58
C GLY A 77 33.22 -20.31 20.66
N ASP A 78 34.36 -20.90 20.27
CA ASP A 78 35.23 -20.30 19.27
C ASP A 78 34.59 -20.39 17.87
N LEU A 79 34.46 -19.24 17.21
CA LEU A 79 33.74 -19.15 15.94
C LEU A 79 34.42 -19.95 14.81
N ALA A 80 35.76 -19.98 14.78
CA ALA A 80 36.48 -20.72 13.74
C ALA A 80 36.32 -22.22 13.93
N GLN A 81 36.45 -22.71 15.16
CA GLN A 81 36.20 -24.11 15.49
C GLN A 81 34.76 -24.52 15.16
N ASN A 82 33.76 -23.74 15.59
CA ASN A 82 32.36 -24.05 15.31
C ASN A 82 32.06 -24.05 13.81
N ALA A 83 32.71 -23.18 13.02
CA ALA A 83 32.53 -23.15 11.56
C ALA A 83 33.05 -24.43 10.89
N ASP A 84 34.16 -24.99 11.38
CA ASP A 84 34.69 -26.26 10.89
C ASP A 84 33.82 -27.46 11.30
N GLU A 85 33.30 -27.46 12.53
CA GLU A 85 32.30 -28.43 13.00
C GLU A 85 31.03 -28.39 12.12
N THR A 86 30.58 -27.18 11.74
CA THR A 86 29.44 -26.97 10.84
C THR A 86 29.71 -27.55 9.46
N ARG A 87 30.88 -27.29 8.87
CA ARG A 87 31.28 -27.87 7.57
C ARG A 87 31.26 -29.40 7.59
N VAL A 88 31.75 -30.01 8.67
CA VAL A 88 31.70 -31.47 8.85
C VAL A 88 30.27 -31.99 8.94
N ALA A 89 29.39 -31.29 9.67
CA ALA A 89 27.99 -31.68 9.82
C ALA A 89 27.20 -31.57 8.49
N LEU A 90 27.46 -30.51 7.70
CA LEU A 90 26.88 -30.30 6.38
C LEU A 90 27.25 -31.43 5.41
N ALA A 91 28.55 -31.77 5.33
CA ALA A 91 29.07 -32.82 4.45
C ALA A 91 28.53 -34.22 4.78
N LYS A 92 28.15 -34.48 6.05
CA LYS A 92 27.52 -35.74 6.47
C LYS A 92 26.05 -35.86 6.04
N GLY A 93 25.41 -34.77 5.60
CA GLY A 93 24.00 -34.79 5.21
C GLY A 93 23.01 -34.90 6.38
N SER A 94 23.38 -34.37 7.55
CA SER A 94 22.54 -34.28 8.75
C SER A 94 21.21 -33.59 8.42
N GLN A 95 20.09 -34.02 9.00
CA GLN A 95 18.80 -33.41 8.67
C GLN A 95 18.69 -31.97 9.18
N ILE A 96 19.12 -31.75 10.42
CA ILE A 96 19.10 -30.44 11.09
C ILE A 96 20.46 -30.19 11.75
N ILE A 97 20.99 -28.98 11.60
CA ILE A 97 22.16 -28.49 12.35
C ILE A 97 21.70 -27.30 13.18
N PHE A 98 21.76 -27.42 14.50
CA PHE A 98 21.43 -26.36 15.44
C PHE A 98 22.68 -25.57 15.83
N GLN A 99 22.57 -24.25 15.82
CA GLN A 99 23.68 -23.31 16.10
C GLN A 99 24.87 -23.46 15.13
N GLY A 100 24.56 -23.71 13.85
CA GLY A 100 25.55 -23.73 12.77
C GLY A 100 26.30 -22.40 12.69
N ALA A 101 27.61 -22.46 12.52
CA ALA A 101 28.48 -21.28 12.48
C ALA A 101 29.09 -21.08 11.10
N PHE A 102 29.21 -19.82 10.71
CA PHE A 102 29.83 -19.40 9.46
C PHE A 102 31.02 -18.47 9.71
N LEU A 103 32.05 -18.63 8.89
CA LEU A 103 33.21 -17.74 8.86
C LEU A 103 33.76 -17.67 7.43
N ALA A 104 33.69 -16.49 6.82
CA ALA A 104 34.26 -16.20 5.50
C ALA A 104 34.82 -14.78 5.45
N GLU A 105 36.07 -14.62 4.99
CA GLU A 105 36.85 -13.36 4.91
C GLU A 105 36.64 -12.36 6.06
N ARG A 106 35.59 -11.54 6.00
CA ARG A 106 35.25 -10.47 6.94
C ARG A 106 33.92 -10.66 7.66
N TRP A 107 33.21 -11.75 7.42
CA TRP A 107 31.88 -12.02 7.96
C TRP A 107 31.85 -13.31 8.76
N GLY A 108 31.12 -13.29 9.87
CA GLY A 108 30.86 -14.51 10.63
C GLY A 108 29.75 -14.37 11.67
N GLY A 109 29.26 -15.51 12.14
CA GLY A 109 28.21 -15.60 13.14
C GLY A 109 27.61 -17.01 13.23
N TRP A 110 26.58 -17.14 14.05
CA TRP A 110 25.83 -18.39 14.24
C TRP A 110 24.41 -18.20 13.71
N SER A 111 23.95 -19.13 12.87
CA SER A 111 22.54 -19.30 12.51
C SER A 111 21.85 -20.20 13.52
N ASP A 112 20.57 -19.96 13.80
CA ASP A 112 19.82 -20.79 14.74
C ASP A 112 19.71 -22.23 14.21
N PHE A 113 19.28 -22.42 12.96
CA PHE A 113 19.11 -23.74 12.34
C PHE A 113 19.55 -23.75 10.86
N LEU A 114 20.12 -24.87 10.42
CA LEU A 114 20.30 -25.23 9.01
C LEU A 114 19.52 -26.50 8.72
N GLU A 115 18.64 -26.45 7.72
CA GLU A 115 17.72 -27.53 7.38
C GLU A 115 18.05 -28.11 6.01
N ARG A 116 18.13 -29.44 5.90
CA ARG A 116 18.43 -30.13 4.64
C ARG A 116 17.21 -30.10 3.70
N VAL A 117 17.47 -29.83 2.42
CA VAL A 117 16.50 -29.93 1.31
C VAL A 117 17.05 -30.83 0.20
N GLU A 118 16.17 -31.55 -0.50
CA GLU A 118 16.56 -32.51 -1.55
C GLU A 118 16.80 -31.82 -2.90
N ARG A 119 17.71 -30.84 -2.89
CA ARG A 119 18.17 -30.10 -4.08
C ARG A 119 19.67 -30.36 -4.28
N PRO A 120 20.11 -30.82 -5.47
CA PRO A 120 21.53 -31.12 -5.70
C PRO A 120 22.47 -29.92 -5.47
N SER A 121 23.64 -30.20 -4.88
CA SER A 121 24.69 -29.22 -4.57
C SER A 121 26.10 -29.84 -4.60
N LEU A 122 27.14 -29.08 -4.24
CA LEU A 122 28.49 -29.61 -4.02
C LEU A 122 28.57 -30.57 -2.81
N LEU A 123 27.54 -30.61 -1.95
CA LEU A 123 27.44 -31.54 -0.82
C LEU A 123 26.85 -32.91 -1.22
N GLY A 124 26.30 -33.04 -2.43
CA GLY A 124 25.67 -34.27 -2.93
C GLY A 124 24.26 -34.02 -3.53
N PRO A 125 23.33 -34.99 -3.43
CA PRO A 125 21.97 -34.86 -3.98
C PRO A 125 21.06 -33.92 -3.15
N PHE A 126 21.61 -33.26 -2.13
CA PHE A 126 20.89 -32.37 -1.21
C PHE A 126 21.68 -31.06 -1.01
N SER A 127 21.00 -30.07 -0.46
CA SER A 127 21.55 -28.77 -0.03
C SER A 127 20.92 -28.38 1.30
N TYR A 128 21.24 -27.19 1.82
CA TYR A 128 20.63 -26.67 3.05
C TYR A 128 20.04 -25.28 2.82
N GLU A 129 19.05 -24.95 3.66
CA GLU A 129 18.44 -23.63 3.79
C GLU A 129 18.56 -23.16 5.24
N VAL A 130 18.59 -21.84 5.46
CA VAL A 130 18.78 -21.23 6.78
C VAL A 130 17.43 -20.95 7.42
N THR A 131 17.28 -21.29 8.70
CA THR A 131 16.09 -21.01 9.51
C THR A 131 16.48 -20.28 10.79
N ASP A 132 15.83 -19.13 11.04
CA ASP A 132 15.92 -18.37 12.29
C ASP A 132 14.66 -18.54 13.13
N THR A 133 14.78 -18.44 14.45
CA THR A 133 13.63 -18.35 15.36
C THR A 133 13.49 -16.94 15.91
N LYS A 134 12.28 -16.40 15.94
CA LYS A 134 12.01 -15.02 16.38
C LYS A 134 10.66 -14.92 17.08
N LEU A 135 10.64 -14.25 18.23
CA LEU A 135 9.41 -13.94 18.98
C LEU A 135 8.37 -13.17 18.18
N LYS A 136 8.82 -12.35 17.23
CA LYS A 136 7.91 -11.58 16.38
C LYS A 136 7.03 -12.55 15.59
N ARG A 137 5.71 -12.29 15.59
CA ARG A 137 4.71 -13.05 14.81
C ARG A 137 4.69 -12.72 13.31
N LYS A 138 5.57 -11.81 12.88
CA LYS A 138 5.81 -11.46 11.48
C LYS A 138 7.31 -11.34 11.25
N ALA A 139 7.76 -11.78 10.08
CA ALA A 139 9.13 -11.55 9.66
C ALA A 139 9.43 -10.05 9.59
N HIS A 140 10.66 -9.67 9.95
CA HIS A 140 11.08 -8.28 10.06
C HIS A 140 12.33 -8.04 9.19
N PRO A 141 12.49 -6.87 8.53
CA PRO A 141 13.62 -6.61 7.61
C PRO A 141 15.00 -6.94 8.18
N LYS A 142 15.22 -6.61 9.46
CA LYS A 142 16.46 -6.94 10.18
C LYS A 142 16.79 -8.44 10.16
N HIS A 143 15.80 -9.32 10.32
CA HIS A 143 16.00 -10.77 10.26
C HIS A 143 16.25 -11.24 8.84
N VAL A 144 15.63 -10.61 7.84
CA VAL A 144 15.87 -10.93 6.43
C VAL A 144 17.30 -10.59 6.01
N LEU A 145 17.86 -9.46 6.48
CA LEU A 145 19.28 -9.13 6.26
C LEU A 145 20.21 -10.23 6.81
N GLN A 146 19.91 -10.75 8.00
CA GLN A 146 20.65 -11.86 8.61
C GLN A 146 20.52 -13.15 7.79
N LEU A 147 19.30 -13.53 7.40
CA LEU A 147 19.04 -14.73 6.62
C LEU A 147 19.72 -14.70 5.25
N VAL A 148 19.69 -13.57 4.54
CA VAL A 148 20.41 -13.42 3.27
C VAL A 148 21.91 -13.56 3.49
N LEU A 149 22.46 -12.91 4.51
CA LEU A 149 23.90 -13.00 4.83
C LEU A 149 24.32 -14.45 5.06
N TYR A 150 23.61 -15.18 5.93
CA TYR A 150 23.94 -16.58 6.20
C TYR A 150 23.70 -17.49 5.01
N SER A 151 22.69 -17.20 4.18
CA SER A 151 22.45 -17.95 2.94
C SER A 151 23.54 -17.71 1.89
N ASP A 152 24.10 -16.50 1.80
CA ASP A 152 25.25 -16.20 0.95
C ASP A 152 26.49 -16.98 1.43
N LEU A 153 26.76 -16.99 2.75
CA LEU A 153 27.87 -17.76 3.33
C LEU A 153 27.70 -19.27 3.17
N LEU A 154 26.47 -19.77 3.27
CA LEU A 154 26.14 -21.18 3.02
C LEU A 154 26.33 -21.53 1.53
N ALA A 155 25.95 -20.64 0.62
CA ALA A 155 26.12 -20.83 -0.82
C ALA A 155 27.60 -20.99 -1.22
N GLU A 156 28.53 -20.31 -0.54
CA GLU A 156 29.98 -20.52 -0.74
C GLU A 156 30.43 -21.95 -0.40
N ILE A 157 29.78 -22.61 0.58
CA ILE A 157 30.09 -23.98 1.01
C ILE A 157 29.46 -25.00 0.08
N GLN A 158 28.18 -24.84 -0.26
CA GLN A 158 27.42 -25.85 -1.03
C GLN A 158 27.40 -25.58 -2.55
N GLY A 159 27.92 -24.45 -3.02
CA GLY A 159 28.02 -24.08 -4.44
C GLY A 159 26.71 -23.74 -5.15
N VAL A 160 25.59 -23.72 -4.41
CA VAL A 160 24.26 -23.34 -4.90
C VAL A 160 23.59 -22.40 -3.91
N MET A 161 23.02 -21.31 -4.42
CA MET A 161 22.24 -20.38 -3.60
C MET A 161 20.96 -21.07 -3.10
N PRO A 162 20.68 -21.04 -1.79
CA PRO A 162 19.38 -21.44 -1.26
C PRO A 162 18.24 -20.73 -1.99
N GLU A 163 17.13 -21.42 -2.23
CA GLU A 163 15.99 -20.77 -2.89
C GLU A 163 15.20 -19.95 -1.86
N HIS A 164 15.03 -20.54 -0.68
CA HIS A 164 14.35 -19.95 0.45
C HIS A 164 15.25 -19.85 1.69
N ALA A 165 14.80 -19.01 2.61
CA ALA A 165 15.19 -19.03 4.01
C ALA A 165 13.93 -18.86 4.86
N HIS A 166 13.99 -19.23 6.13
CA HIS A 166 12.80 -19.31 6.96
C HIS A 166 12.95 -18.57 8.28
N VAL A 167 11.81 -18.07 8.76
CA VAL A 167 11.67 -17.56 10.12
C VAL A 167 10.57 -18.35 10.80
N GLN A 168 10.90 -19.03 11.89
CA GLN A 168 9.91 -19.57 12.82
C GLN A 168 9.46 -18.45 13.74
N LEU A 169 8.17 -18.17 13.69
CA LEU A 169 7.56 -17.01 14.32
C LEU A 169 7.00 -17.37 15.70
N GLY A 170 6.83 -16.36 16.54
CA GLY A 170 6.31 -16.54 17.91
C GLY A 170 4.91 -17.17 17.99
N ASN A 171 4.12 -17.16 16.91
CA ASN A 171 2.83 -17.84 16.83
C ASN A 171 2.92 -19.31 16.34
N GLY A 172 4.13 -19.84 16.19
CA GLY A 172 4.39 -21.19 15.66
C GLY A 172 4.28 -21.30 14.13
N ALA A 173 3.90 -20.25 13.43
CA ALA A 173 3.88 -20.24 11.97
C ALA A 173 5.29 -20.11 11.38
N ARG A 174 5.48 -20.67 10.18
CA ARG A 174 6.72 -20.55 9.41
C ARG A 174 6.58 -19.49 8.33
N ALA A 175 7.39 -18.44 8.40
CA ALA A 175 7.54 -17.50 7.30
C ALA A 175 8.60 -18.03 6.34
N THR A 176 8.21 -18.38 5.11
CA THR A 176 9.13 -18.80 4.05
C THR A 176 9.42 -17.63 3.12
N LEU A 177 10.71 -17.28 2.99
CA LEU A 177 11.18 -16.10 2.30
C LEU A 177 11.99 -16.52 1.07
N ARG A 178 11.50 -16.21 -0.12
CA ARG A 178 12.28 -16.37 -1.36
C ARG A 178 13.43 -15.38 -1.39
N LEU A 179 14.67 -15.85 -1.38
CA LEU A 179 15.84 -15.00 -1.18
C LEU A 179 16.04 -13.99 -2.32
N ALA A 180 15.64 -14.32 -3.55
CA ALA A 180 15.71 -13.43 -4.70
C ALA A 180 14.94 -12.10 -4.48
N ASP A 181 13.93 -12.10 -3.62
CA ASP A 181 13.10 -10.92 -3.34
C ASP A 181 13.79 -9.93 -2.37
N TYR A 182 14.96 -10.29 -1.82
CA TYR A 182 15.66 -9.48 -0.80
C TYR A 182 17.17 -9.35 -1.02
N ALA A 183 17.75 -10.26 -1.81
CA ALA A 183 19.19 -10.45 -1.90
C ALA A 183 19.94 -9.21 -2.41
N HIS A 184 19.40 -8.50 -3.39
CA HIS A 184 20.07 -7.32 -3.96
C HIS A 184 20.14 -6.16 -2.98
N TYR A 185 19.06 -5.92 -2.22
CA TYR A 185 19.07 -4.89 -1.17
C TYR A 185 20.05 -5.25 -0.05
N ALA A 186 19.99 -6.49 0.45
CA ALA A 186 20.86 -6.95 1.55
C ALA A 186 22.35 -6.93 1.17
N ARG A 187 22.70 -7.40 -0.04
CA ARG A 187 24.08 -7.35 -0.56
C ARG A 187 24.55 -5.92 -0.80
N GLY A 188 23.66 -5.04 -1.27
CA GLY A 188 23.94 -3.61 -1.39
C GLY A 188 24.23 -2.95 -0.03
N ALA A 189 23.45 -3.28 1.00
CA ALA A 189 23.69 -2.81 2.37
C ALA A 189 25.03 -3.33 2.94
N ARG A 190 25.35 -4.60 2.69
CA ARG A 190 26.64 -5.22 3.06
C ARG A 190 27.82 -4.48 2.43
N ALA A 191 27.78 -4.27 1.11
CA ALA A 191 28.85 -3.56 0.40
C ALA A 191 29.05 -2.13 0.92
N LYS A 192 27.96 -1.44 1.33
CA LYS A 192 28.04 -0.10 1.93
C LYS A 192 28.64 -0.10 3.31
N LEU A 193 28.31 -1.07 4.17
CA LEU A 193 28.96 -1.21 5.47
C LEU A 193 30.47 -1.44 5.28
N GLU A 194 30.84 -2.35 4.37
CA GLU A 194 32.24 -2.63 4.07
C GLU A 194 32.98 -1.38 3.57
N ALA A 195 32.37 -0.62 2.66
CA ALA A 195 32.91 0.64 2.16
C ALA A 195 33.02 1.72 3.25
N PHE A 196 31.99 1.85 4.09
CA PHE A 196 31.96 2.80 5.20
C PHE A 196 33.02 2.46 6.25
N VAL A 197 33.23 1.20 6.59
CA VAL A 197 34.26 0.82 7.58
C VAL A 197 35.66 0.98 7.00
N ALA A 198 35.85 0.71 5.69
CA ALA A 198 37.11 0.94 5.01
C ALA A 198 37.46 2.43 4.89
N SER A 199 36.47 3.30 4.67
CA SER A 199 36.63 4.75 4.58
C SER A 199 35.48 5.47 5.30
N PRO A 200 35.54 5.57 6.64
CA PRO A 200 34.47 6.17 7.44
C PRO A 200 34.24 7.63 7.05
N GLN A 201 33.03 7.91 6.60
CA GLN A 201 32.58 9.28 6.33
C GLN A 201 32.18 9.95 7.65
N PRO A 202 32.33 11.29 7.77
CA PRO A 202 31.82 12.02 8.93
C PRO A 202 30.32 11.79 9.12
N THR A 203 29.91 11.51 10.35
CA THR A 203 28.50 11.35 10.73
C THR A 203 28.17 12.27 11.90
N ARG A 204 26.88 12.51 12.14
CA ARG A 204 26.38 13.27 13.29
C ARG A 204 25.10 12.65 13.85
N PRO A 205 24.74 12.94 15.10
CA PRO A 205 23.46 12.53 15.65
C PRO A 205 22.30 13.11 14.83
N ILE A 206 21.45 12.23 14.33
CA ILE A 206 20.17 12.57 13.70
C ILE A 206 19.13 11.60 14.28
N PRO A 207 18.08 12.08 14.96
CA PRO A 207 17.05 11.20 15.51
C PRO A 207 16.46 10.27 14.43
N CYS A 208 16.25 9.00 14.80
CA CYS A 208 15.72 7.96 13.92
C CYS A 208 14.91 6.92 14.73
N ALA A 209 14.20 6.03 14.03
CA ALA A 209 13.34 5.02 14.67
C ALA A 209 14.11 4.02 15.54
N ASP A 210 15.40 3.79 15.25
CA ASP A 210 16.25 2.86 16.01
C ASP A 210 16.78 3.45 17.32
N CYS A 211 16.57 4.74 17.59
CA CYS A 211 17.09 5.40 18.78
C CYS A 211 16.58 4.78 20.10
N SER A 212 15.36 4.22 20.14
CA SER A 212 14.76 3.68 21.38
C SER A 212 15.55 2.53 22.00
N LEU A 213 16.09 1.63 21.18
CA LEU A 213 16.92 0.49 21.58
C LEU A 213 18.41 0.71 21.24
N CYS A 214 18.80 1.94 20.91
CA CYS A 214 20.17 2.25 20.57
C CYS A 214 21.01 2.39 21.84
N ARG A 215 22.08 1.61 21.94
CA ARG A 215 23.08 1.70 23.02
C ARG A 215 23.77 3.08 23.14
N TRP A 216 23.65 3.92 22.12
CA TRP A 216 24.28 5.26 22.05
C TRP A 216 23.26 6.40 22.22
N ALA A 217 22.00 6.11 22.54
CA ALA A 217 20.93 7.12 22.64
C ALA A 217 21.27 8.27 23.59
N ASP A 218 21.68 7.96 24.83
CA ASP A 218 22.04 8.96 25.85
C ASP A 218 23.20 9.86 25.38
N HIS A 219 24.18 9.29 24.69
CA HIS A 219 25.28 10.04 24.11
C HIS A 219 24.79 11.00 23.00
N CYS A 220 23.97 10.49 22.07
CA CYS A 220 23.41 11.31 20.99
C CYS A 220 22.54 12.45 21.53
N ASP A 221 21.69 12.20 22.53
CA ASP A 221 20.83 13.21 23.14
C ASP A 221 21.63 14.29 23.89
N ALA A 222 22.71 13.90 24.58
CA ALA A 222 23.64 14.83 25.20
C ALA A 222 24.35 15.71 24.15
N VAL A 223 24.73 15.14 23.00
CA VAL A 223 25.33 15.90 21.89
C VAL A 223 24.32 16.87 21.27
N LEU A 224 23.10 16.42 20.96
CA LEU A 224 22.05 17.28 20.39
C LEU A 224 21.72 18.46 21.33
N THR A 225 21.70 18.21 22.64
CA THR A 225 21.43 19.24 23.66
C THR A 225 22.58 20.23 23.78
N SER A 226 23.82 19.75 23.85
CA SER A 226 24.99 20.62 23.99
C SER A 226 25.24 21.48 22.74
N GLN A 227 24.85 20.98 21.56
CA GLN A 227 24.96 21.69 20.28
C GLN A 227 23.77 22.62 19.99
N ASP A 228 22.76 22.69 20.87
CA ASP A 228 21.52 23.44 20.64
C ASP A 228 20.87 23.09 19.28
N SER A 229 20.86 21.80 18.96
CA SER A 229 20.53 21.30 17.62
C SER A 229 19.11 21.67 17.20
N LEU A 230 18.95 22.00 15.91
CA LEU A 230 17.63 22.20 15.30
C LEU A 230 16.72 20.99 15.45
N PHE A 231 17.25 19.76 15.53
CA PHE A 231 16.43 18.55 15.72
C PHE A 231 15.66 18.51 17.06
N GLN A 232 15.94 19.42 17.99
CA GLN A 232 15.17 19.60 19.23
C GLN A 232 13.92 20.48 19.04
N VAL A 233 13.76 21.14 17.88
CA VAL A 233 12.58 21.94 17.57
C VAL A 233 11.39 21.02 17.32
N ALA A 234 10.29 21.21 18.04
CA ALA A 234 9.17 20.28 18.02
C ALA A 234 8.53 20.18 16.61
N ASN A 235 8.36 18.96 16.11
CA ASN A 235 7.84 18.62 14.77
C ASN A 235 8.67 19.13 13.58
N ILE A 236 9.93 19.51 13.81
CA ILE A 236 10.83 19.82 12.70
C ILE A 236 11.18 18.54 11.95
N THR A 237 11.19 18.60 10.62
CA THR A 237 11.59 17.45 9.79
C THR A 237 13.05 17.55 9.38
N ARG A 238 13.67 16.41 9.06
CA ARG A 238 15.04 16.35 8.51
C ARG A 238 15.21 17.27 7.28
N GLY A 239 14.19 17.31 6.40
CA GLY A 239 14.19 18.18 5.22
C GLY A 239 14.14 19.67 5.56
N GLN A 240 13.44 20.05 6.64
CA GLN A 240 13.42 21.44 7.13
C GLN A 240 14.77 21.83 7.75
N VAL A 241 15.34 20.98 8.60
CA VAL A 241 16.69 21.21 9.19
C VAL A 241 17.71 21.45 8.09
N LYS A 242 17.72 20.61 7.06
CA LYS A 242 18.65 20.77 5.94
C LYS A 242 18.53 22.11 5.21
N LYS A 243 17.30 22.60 4.99
CA LYS A 243 17.05 23.89 4.32
C LYS A 243 17.46 25.08 5.20
N LEU A 244 17.28 24.96 6.52
CA LEU A 244 17.70 25.95 7.51
C LEU A 244 19.22 26.04 7.58
N GLU A 245 19.90 24.90 7.68
CA GLU A 245 21.38 24.82 7.69
C GLU A 245 21.97 25.36 6.38
N ALA A 246 21.36 25.03 5.23
CA ALA A 246 21.76 25.59 3.94
C ALA A 246 21.57 27.12 3.85
N SER A 247 20.75 27.70 4.73
CA SER A 247 20.54 29.15 4.87
C SER A 247 21.38 29.76 6.01
N GLY A 248 22.32 29.00 6.60
CA GLY A 248 23.22 29.44 7.68
C GLY A 248 22.60 29.41 9.09
N ILE A 249 21.44 28.78 9.26
CA ILE A 249 20.77 28.63 10.56
C ILE A 249 21.07 27.22 11.08
N GLU A 250 21.96 27.11 12.07
CA GLU A 250 22.45 25.79 12.55
C GLU A 250 21.95 25.41 13.95
N THR A 251 21.42 26.37 14.73
CA THR A 251 20.99 26.15 16.12
C THR A 251 19.56 26.62 16.37
N MET A 252 18.90 26.06 17.39
CA MET A 252 17.58 26.51 17.85
C MET A 252 17.61 27.98 18.25
N ALA A 253 18.66 28.44 18.94
CA ALA A 253 18.84 29.84 19.32
C ALA A 253 18.98 30.76 18.10
N ALA A 254 19.67 30.32 17.04
CA ALA A 254 19.77 31.08 15.80
C ALA A 254 18.41 31.17 15.10
N LEU A 255 17.68 30.05 15.01
CA LEU A 255 16.34 30.02 14.44
C LEU A 255 15.36 30.90 15.23
N ALA A 256 15.42 30.87 16.56
CA ALA A 256 14.57 31.68 17.44
C ALA A 256 14.72 33.20 17.26
N ARG A 257 15.85 33.65 16.69
CA ARG A 257 16.16 35.08 16.44
C ARG A 257 16.08 35.46 14.96
N HIS A 258 15.74 34.51 14.09
CA HIS A 258 15.72 34.74 12.65
C HIS A 258 14.49 35.56 12.24
N ASP A 259 14.70 36.60 11.45
CA ASP A 259 13.66 37.54 10.96
C ASP A 259 13.55 37.60 9.43
N GLY A 260 14.20 36.66 8.72
CA GLY A 260 14.25 36.63 7.26
C GLY A 260 13.47 35.48 6.61
N SER A 261 13.50 35.48 5.27
CA SER A 261 13.00 34.34 4.48
C SER A 261 14.06 33.24 4.40
N VAL A 262 13.63 31.98 4.48
CA VAL A 262 14.48 30.79 4.34
C VAL A 262 14.25 30.19 2.96
N ARG A 263 15.32 30.05 2.16
CA ARG A 263 15.20 29.54 0.78
C ARG A 263 14.61 28.12 0.78
N GLY A 264 13.56 27.92 -0.02
CA GLY A 264 12.92 26.61 -0.19
C GLY A 264 12.01 26.18 0.97
N VAL A 265 11.77 27.07 1.94
CA VAL A 265 10.76 26.91 2.99
C VAL A 265 9.70 27.98 2.77
N ALA A 266 8.42 27.59 2.72
CA ALA A 266 7.33 28.55 2.62
C ALA A 266 7.33 29.50 3.83
N SER A 267 7.06 30.80 3.62
CA SER A 267 7.11 31.81 4.69
C SER A 267 6.29 31.43 5.91
N ALA A 268 5.07 30.94 5.71
CA ALA A 268 4.21 30.45 6.80
C ALA A 268 4.82 29.28 7.60
N THR A 269 5.61 28.42 6.96
CA THR A 269 6.32 27.32 7.65
C THR A 269 7.54 27.85 8.41
N ALA A 270 8.27 28.79 7.82
CA ALA A 270 9.42 29.44 8.49
C ALA A 270 8.96 30.19 9.75
N GLU A 271 7.90 30.99 9.66
CA GLU A 271 7.31 31.71 10.79
C GLU A 271 6.89 30.76 11.93
N LYS A 272 6.28 29.62 11.60
CA LYS A 272 5.91 28.58 12.58
C LYS A 272 7.15 28.00 13.27
N LEU A 273 8.20 27.67 12.52
CA LEU A 273 9.44 27.10 13.06
C LEU A 273 10.19 28.12 13.95
N VAL A 274 10.24 29.40 13.54
CA VAL A 274 10.81 30.49 14.33
C VAL A 274 10.03 30.67 15.64
N GLY A 275 8.69 30.74 15.57
CA GLY A 275 7.83 30.86 16.75
C GLY A 275 7.99 29.68 17.72
N GLN A 276 8.03 28.45 17.17
CA GLN A 276 8.27 27.23 17.94
C GLN A 276 9.64 27.23 18.62
N ALA A 277 10.71 27.58 17.89
CA ALA A 277 12.07 27.67 18.42
C ALA A 277 12.20 28.78 19.49
N ARG A 278 11.54 29.93 19.29
CA ARG A 278 11.51 31.02 20.27
C ARG A 278 10.92 30.56 21.60
N LEU A 279 9.75 29.92 21.55
CA LEU A 279 9.07 29.43 22.75
C LEU A 279 9.89 28.34 23.47
N GLN A 280 10.40 27.35 22.73
CA GLN A 280 11.24 26.29 23.30
C GLN A 280 12.57 26.81 23.88
N HIS A 281 13.18 27.80 23.22
CA HIS A 281 14.41 28.42 23.71
C HIS A 281 14.17 29.19 25.02
N ALA A 282 13.06 29.94 25.11
CA ALA A 282 12.67 30.64 26.34
C ALA A 282 12.34 29.66 27.50
N ARG A 283 11.74 28.51 27.19
CA ARG A 283 11.40 27.46 28.17
C ARG A 283 12.61 26.83 28.85
N LYS A 284 13.81 26.89 28.25
CA LYS A 284 15.04 26.36 28.88
C LYS A 284 15.33 26.98 30.25
N THR A 285 14.88 28.21 30.50
CA THR A 285 15.09 28.94 31.77
C THR A 285 13.82 29.54 32.37
N GLY A 286 12.66 29.33 31.75
CA GLY A 286 11.38 29.94 32.13
C GLY A 286 10.26 28.93 32.37
N GLU A 287 9.10 29.45 32.78
CA GLU A 287 7.87 28.66 32.95
C GLU A 287 7.29 28.18 31.60
N PRO A 288 6.39 27.16 31.60
CA PRO A 288 5.67 26.76 30.40
C PRO A 288 4.95 27.95 29.76
N ALA A 289 5.27 28.23 28.50
CA ALA A 289 4.64 29.28 27.71
C ALA A 289 4.00 28.73 26.44
N PHE A 290 2.98 29.42 25.93
CA PHE A 290 2.32 29.12 24.67
C PHE A 290 1.88 30.41 23.98
N GLU A 291 1.63 30.32 22.68
CA GLU A 291 1.04 31.39 21.88
C GLU A 291 -0.15 30.86 21.08
N LEU A 292 -1.22 31.67 20.99
CA LEU A 292 -2.39 31.32 20.20
C LEU A 292 -2.13 31.57 18.72
N ARG A 293 -2.61 30.64 17.89
CA ARG A 293 -2.63 30.80 16.44
C ARG A 293 -3.81 31.69 16.03
N PRO A 294 -3.73 32.36 14.87
CA PRO A 294 -4.87 33.05 14.29
C PRO A 294 -6.07 32.11 14.15
N VAL A 295 -7.27 32.64 14.40
CA VAL A 295 -8.51 31.88 14.25
C VAL A 295 -8.70 31.53 12.77
N GLN A 296 -8.90 30.24 12.49
CA GLN A 296 -9.24 29.71 11.17
C GLN A 296 -10.48 28.82 11.31
N ALA A 297 -11.47 29.01 10.43
CA ALA A 297 -12.67 28.18 10.41
C ALA A 297 -12.29 26.71 10.18
N GLY A 298 -12.98 25.79 10.86
CA GLY A 298 -12.71 24.35 10.80
C GLY A 298 -11.42 23.89 11.48
N LYS A 299 -10.68 24.75 12.18
CA LYS A 299 -9.42 24.38 12.86
C LYS A 299 -9.32 24.92 14.29
N GLY A 300 -8.44 24.28 15.06
CA GLY A 300 -8.11 24.73 16.42
C GLY A 300 -9.35 24.83 17.30
N PHE A 301 -9.61 26.01 17.86
CA PHE A 301 -10.75 26.24 18.73
C PHE A 301 -12.13 26.17 18.06
N ASP A 302 -12.20 26.16 16.72
CA ASP A 302 -13.45 25.92 16.00
C ASP A 302 -13.89 24.44 16.03
N LEU A 303 -12.96 23.55 16.39
CA LEU A 303 -13.23 22.12 16.62
C LEU A 303 -13.58 21.82 18.09
N LEU A 304 -13.46 22.80 18.99
CA LEU A 304 -13.67 22.61 20.43
C LEU A 304 -15.10 23.01 20.83
N PRO A 305 -16.01 22.04 21.08
CA PRO A 305 -17.37 22.34 21.49
C PRO A 305 -17.45 22.83 22.94
N ARG A 306 -18.56 23.51 23.23
CA ARG A 306 -18.86 23.96 24.59
C ARG A 306 -19.00 22.74 25.50
N PRO A 307 -18.32 22.69 26.67
CA PRO A 307 -18.50 21.63 27.65
C PRO A 307 -19.98 21.38 27.95
N GLN A 308 -20.38 20.11 27.97
CA GLN A 308 -21.73 19.68 28.30
C GLN A 308 -21.71 18.74 29.51
N ALA A 309 -22.83 18.69 30.23
CA ALA A 309 -23.06 17.60 31.15
C ALA A 309 -23.11 16.29 30.38
N GLY A 310 -22.46 15.24 30.89
CA GLY A 310 -22.43 13.94 30.24
C GLY A 310 -21.20 13.66 29.37
N ASP A 311 -20.33 14.66 29.13
CA ASP A 311 -19.11 14.48 28.33
C ASP A 311 -18.25 13.30 28.83
N LEU A 312 -17.63 12.60 27.88
CA LEU A 312 -16.78 11.43 28.10
C LEU A 312 -15.34 11.72 27.66
N PHE A 313 -14.36 11.17 28.37
CA PHE A 313 -12.94 11.23 28.00
C PHE A 313 -12.43 9.80 27.82
N TYR A 314 -12.02 9.48 26.60
CA TYR A 314 -11.77 8.12 26.15
C TYR A 314 -10.31 7.95 25.75
N ASP A 315 -9.73 6.84 26.19
CA ASP A 315 -8.38 6.40 25.85
C ASP A 315 -8.32 4.86 25.69
N ILE A 316 -7.28 4.35 25.04
CA ILE A 316 -7.15 2.94 24.70
C ILE A 316 -5.69 2.46 24.80
N GLU A 317 -5.49 1.30 25.40
CA GLU A 317 -4.22 0.58 25.39
C GLU A 317 -4.31 -0.68 24.53
N GLY A 318 -3.23 -0.97 23.81
CA GLY A 318 -3.12 -2.15 22.98
C GLY A 318 -1.75 -2.77 22.99
N ASP A 319 -1.72 -4.08 22.77
CA ASP A 319 -0.52 -4.86 22.58
C ASP A 319 -0.38 -5.23 21.08
N PRO A 320 0.55 -4.59 20.36
CA PRO A 320 0.84 -4.95 18.98
C PRO A 320 1.56 -6.32 18.85
N HIS A 321 2.02 -6.92 19.95
CA HIS A 321 2.70 -8.22 19.98
C HIS A 321 1.75 -9.41 20.17
N TYR A 322 0.51 -9.18 20.61
CA TYR A 322 -0.55 -10.19 20.64
C TYR A 322 -0.92 -10.67 19.22
N GLU A 323 -1.46 -11.88 19.10
CA GLU A 323 -1.85 -12.41 17.77
C GLU A 323 -2.86 -11.47 17.13
N GLY A 324 -2.66 -11.07 15.87
CA GLY A 324 -3.60 -10.15 15.21
C GLY A 324 -3.73 -8.75 15.84
N GLY A 325 -2.92 -8.40 16.84
CA GLY A 325 -3.03 -7.17 17.65
C GLY A 325 -4.25 -7.17 18.58
N LEU A 326 -4.06 -6.80 19.84
CA LEU A 326 -5.12 -6.79 20.85
C LEU A 326 -5.19 -5.43 21.53
N GLU A 327 -6.33 -4.76 21.45
CA GLU A 327 -6.64 -3.64 22.34
C GLU A 327 -7.14 -4.23 23.67
N TYR A 328 -6.26 -4.28 24.67
CA TYR A 328 -6.52 -5.00 25.91
C TYR A 328 -7.25 -4.17 26.96
N LEU A 329 -7.26 -2.83 26.82
CA LEU A 329 -7.97 -1.95 27.74
C LEU A 329 -8.56 -0.75 26.99
N HIS A 330 -9.87 -0.58 27.10
CA HIS A 330 -10.55 0.68 26.81
C HIS A 330 -10.85 1.39 28.12
N GLY A 331 -10.40 2.64 28.27
CA GLY A 331 -10.69 3.46 29.45
C GLY A 331 -11.64 4.60 29.12
N VAL A 332 -12.62 4.83 29.99
CA VAL A 332 -13.50 5.99 29.91
C VAL A 332 -13.56 6.69 31.26
N TRP A 333 -13.25 7.98 31.28
CA TRP A 333 -13.47 8.85 32.43
C TRP A 333 -14.78 9.63 32.26
N ALA A 334 -15.67 9.49 33.25
CA ALA A 334 -16.99 10.10 33.27
C ALA A 334 -17.44 10.42 34.71
N ASP A 335 -17.96 11.62 34.95
CA ASP A 335 -18.49 12.05 36.26
C ASP A 335 -17.56 11.78 37.47
N GLY A 336 -16.25 11.91 37.28
CA GLY A 336 -15.27 11.67 38.34
C GLY A 336 -14.98 10.19 38.63
N SER A 337 -15.48 9.28 37.79
CA SER A 337 -15.26 7.83 37.88
C SER A 337 -14.57 7.30 36.63
N PHE A 338 -13.75 6.28 36.79
CA PHE A 338 -13.09 5.57 35.71
C PHE A 338 -13.84 4.27 35.40
N HIS A 339 -13.99 3.97 34.11
CA HIS A 339 -14.62 2.75 33.61
C HIS A 339 -13.63 2.02 32.71
N ALA A 340 -13.16 0.86 33.17
CA ALA A 340 -12.24 0.00 32.44
C ALA A 340 -13.02 -1.12 31.71
N PHE A 341 -12.72 -1.34 30.43
CA PHE A 341 -13.21 -2.48 29.67
C PHE A 341 -12.01 -3.33 29.21
N TRP A 342 -11.65 -4.30 30.05
CA TRP A 342 -10.54 -5.23 29.81
C TRP A 342 -10.88 -6.32 28.79
N ALA A 343 -9.86 -6.72 28.04
CA ALA A 343 -9.85 -7.84 27.13
C ALA A 343 -8.48 -8.54 27.11
N HIS A 344 -8.45 -9.86 27.25
CA HIS A 344 -7.21 -10.64 27.26
C HIS A 344 -7.05 -11.59 26.08
N ASP A 345 -8.04 -11.61 25.19
CA ASP A 345 -8.06 -12.30 23.91
C ASP A 345 -9.06 -11.62 22.96
N HIS A 346 -9.10 -12.03 21.68
CA HIS A 346 -9.99 -11.41 20.69
C HIS A 346 -11.48 -11.58 20.97
N ALA A 347 -11.88 -12.67 21.63
CA ALA A 347 -13.28 -12.88 21.98
C ALA A 347 -13.69 -11.91 23.10
N ALA A 348 -12.82 -11.70 24.08
CA ALA A 348 -12.97 -10.69 25.12
C ALA A 348 -12.89 -9.27 24.55
N GLU A 349 -12.07 -9.02 23.52
CA GLU A 349 -11.95 -7.72 22.83
C GLU A 349 -13.25 -7.35 22.12
N ALA A 350 -13.87 -8.31 21.42
CA ALA A 350 -15.19 -8.12 20.82
C ALA A 350 -16.26 -7.79 21.89
N GLN A 351 -16.25 -8.51 23.03
CA GLN A 351 -17.17 -8.22 24.14
C GLN A 351 -16.89 -6.88 24.83
N ALA A 352 -15.63 -6.50 24.96
CA ALA A 352 -15.23 -5.20 25.53
C ALA A 352 -15.70 -4.06 24.63
N LEU A 353 -15.57 -4.20 23.30
CA LEU A 353 -16.11 -3.27 22.32
C LEU A 353 -17.63 -3.15 22.42
N GLU A 354 -18.37 -4.25 22.53
CA GLU A 354 -19.84 -4.23 22.72
C GLU A 354 -20.23 -3.44 23.97
N ARG A 355 -19.57 -3.74 25.11
CA ARG A 355 -19.83 -3.04 26.38
C ARG A 355 -19.48 -1.55 26.29
N LEU A 356 -18.38 -1.19 25.64
CA LEU A 356 -17.97 0.20 25.42
C LEU A 356 -19.00 0.96 24.59
N LEU A 357 -19.44 0.40 23.46
CA LEU A 357 -20.43 1.04 22.59
C LEU A 357 -21.80 1.13 23.26
N ALA A 358 -22.20 0.13 24.06
CA ALA A 358 -23.39 0.20 24.90
C ALA A 358 -23.27 1.33 25.94
N PHE A 359 -22.13 1.47 26.60
CA PHE A 359 -21.87 2.57 27.53
C PHE A 359 -21.99 3.95 26.86
N PHE A 360 -21.40 4.12 25.67
CA PHE A 360 -21.57 5.33 24.87
C PHE A 360 -23.03 5.60 24.53
N ARG A 361 -23.78 4.57 24.11
CA ARG A 361 -25.20 4.69 23.76
C ARG A 361 -26.05 5.14 24.95
N ASP A 362 -25.89 4.49 26.10
CA ASP A 362 -26.63 4.83 27.33
C ASP A 362 -26.32 6.26 27.77
N ARG A 363 -25.04 6.64 27.71
CA ARG A 363 -24.60 8.00 28.04
C ARG A 363 -25.21 9.05 27.12
N LEU A 364 -25.14 8.84 25.81
CA LEU A 364 -25.65 9.80 24.82
C LEU A 364 -27.18 9.87 24.82
N THR A 365 -27.85 8.80 25.24
CA THR A 365 -29.30 8.81 25.48
C THR A 365 -29.67 9.68 26.69
N ALA A 366 -28.93 9.53 27.80
CA ALA A 366 -29.15 10.35 29.00
C ALA A 366 -28.73 11.82 28.80
N TYR A 367 -27.70 12.04 27.99
CA TYR A 367 -27.11 13.36 27.72
C TYR A 367 -27.00 13.62 26.21
N PRO A 368 -28.09 14.04 25.53
CA PRO A 368 -28.13 14.18 24.08
C PRO A 368 -27.16 15.19 23.47
N GLN A 369 -26.55 16.07 24.29
CA GLN A 369 -25.56 17.06 23.84
C GLN A 369 -24.11 16.65 24.16
N ALA A 370 -23.89 15.55 24.90
CA ALA A 370 -22.56 15.11 25.31
C ALA A 370 -21.67 14.75 24.12
N ARG A 371 -20.36 14.93 24.33
CA ARG A 371 -19.29 14.64 23.38
C ARG A 371 -18.34 13.58 23.95
N ILE A 372 -17.58 12.95 23.05
CA ILE A 372 -16.54 11.98 23.41
C ILE A 372 -15.19 12.58 23.01
N TYR A 373 -14.42 13.00 24.00
CA TYR A 373 -13.09 13.58 23.81
C TYR A 373 -12.04 12.47 23.83
N HIS A 374 -11.09 12.55 22.90
CA HIS A 374 -9.92 11.69 22.84
C HIS A 374 -8.69 12.54 22.49
N TYR A 375 -7.49 12.03 22.75
CA TYR A 375 -6.30 12.83 22.51
C TYR A 375 -5.89 12.78 21.05
N ALA A 376 -5.77 11.60 20.43
CA ALA A 376 -5.14 11.45 19.12
C ALA A 376 -6.03 10.73 18.09
N PRO A 377 -5.66 10.69 16.80
CA PRO A 377 -6.42 9.97 15.77
C PRO A 377 -6.41 8.44 15.93
N TYR A 378 -5.52 7.89 16.77
CA TYR A 378 -5.34 6.45 16.92
C TYR A 378 -6.62 5.78 17.43
N GLU A 379 -7.27 6.40 18.41
CA GLU A 379 -8.47 5.94 19.11
C GLU A 379 -9.62 5.69 18.13
N ILE A 380 -9.89 6.64 17.24
CA ILE A 380 -10.92 6.52 16.20
C ILE A 380 -10.52 5.52 15.13
N THR A 381 -9.23 5.46 14.78
CA THR A 381 -8.71 4.49 13.82
C THR A 381 -8.85 3.06 14.34
N ALA A 382 -8.53 2.84 15.63
CA ALA A 382 -8.73 1.58 16.33
C ALA A 382 -10.22 1.23 16.39
N LEU A 383 -11.11 2.14 16.80
CA LEU A 383 -12.55 1.89 16.80
C LEU A 383 -13.07 1.49 15.41
N ARG A 384 -12.72 2.22 14.35
CA ARG A 384 -13.11 1.86 12.96
C ARG A 384 -12.60 0.48 12.56
N ARG A 385 -11.36 0.15 12.93
CA ARG A 385 -10.75 -1.16 12.65
C ARG A 385 -11.49 -2.26 13.40
N LEU A 386 -11.77 -2.08 14.69
CA LEU A 386 -12.44 -3.07 15.54
C LEU A 386 -13.90 -3.27 15.14
N THR A 387 -14.66 -2.20 14.89
CA THR A 387 -16.05 -2.30 14.43
C THR A 387 -16.14 -3.00 13.07
N THR A 388 -15.21 -2.73 12.15
CA THR A 388 -15.13 -3.43 10.84
C THR A 388 -14.70 -4.89 11.00
N ARG A 389 -13.70 -5.16 11.84
CA ARG A 389 -13.15 -6.51 12.09
C ARG A 389 -14.19 -7.44 12.70
N TYR A 390 -14.88 -6.99 13.74
CA TYR A 390 -15.88 -7.80 14.43
C TYR A 390 -17.30 -7.63 13.85
N GLY A 391 -17.51 -6.62 13.02
CA GLY A 391 -18.81 -6.22 12.46
C GLY A 391 -19.81 -5.84 13.57
N ILE A 392 -19.32 -5.14 14.60
CA ILE A 392 -20.06 -4.72 15.79
C ILE A 392 -20.19 -3.20 15.76
N GLY A 393 -21.42 -2.68 15.83
CA GLY A 393 -21.68 -1.24 16.01
C GLY A 393 -21.15 -0.32 14.90
N GLU A 394 -20.97 -0.81 13.67
CA GLU A 394 -20.55 0.01 12.53
C GLU A 394 -21.52 1.17 12.26
N ALA A 395 -22.84 0.92 12.28
CA ALA A 395 -23.83 1.97 12.03
C ALA A 395 -23.86 2.99 13.18
N PHE A 396 -23.70 2.54 14.43
CA PHE A 396 -23.62 3.42 15.58
C PHE A 396 -22.38 4.31 15.52
N LEU A 397 -21.20 3.75 15.23
CA LEU A 397 -19.98 4.54 15.05
C LEU A 397 -20.14 5.55 13.90
N ASP A 398 -20.75 5.14 12.79
CA ASP A 398 -21.04 6.05 11.66
C ASP A 398 -21.98 7.19 12.05
N ARG A 399 -23.01 6.92 12.86
CA ARG A 399 -23.86 7.97 13.44
C ARG A 399 -23.03 8.94 14.28
N LEU A 400 -22.18 8.43 15.18
CA LEU A 400 -21.33 9.29 16.02
C LEU A 400 -20.41 10.17 15.17
N MET A 401 -19.89 9.65 14.05
CA MET A 401 -19.11 10.43 13.07
C MET A 401 -19.96 11.49 12.36
N ARG A 402 -21.14 11.12 11.83
CA ARG A 402 -22.07 12.04 11.14
C ARG A 402 -22.51 13.18 12.04
N GLU A 403 -22.81 12.89 13.30
CA GLU A 403 -23.19 13.87 14.33
C GLU A 403 -22.00 14.71 14.84
N ARG A 404 -20.76 14.37 14.47
CA ARG A 404 -19.50 14.95 14.97
C ARG A 404 -19.32 14.80 16.49
N ARG A 405 -19.71 13.66 17.06
CA ARG A 405 -19.68 13.40 18.52
C ARG A 405 -18.28 13.31 19.11
N PHE A 406 -17.33 12.82 18.33
CA PHE A 406 -15.93 12.70 18.75
C PHE A 406 -15.18 14.01 18.57
N VAL A 407 -14.33 14.35 19.55
CA VAL A 407 -13.52 15.57 19.57
C VAL A 407 -12.05 15.19 19.75
N ASP A 408 -11.26 15.43 18.71
CA ASP A 408 -9.81 15.20 18.69
C ASP A 408 -9.09 16.42 19.31
N LEU A 409 -8.61 16.27 20.55
CA LEU A 409 -7.92 17.35 21.25
C LEU A 409 -6.52 17.63 20.70
N TYR A 410 -5.84 16.65 20.11
CA TYR A 410 -4.56 16.88 19.43
C TYR A 410 -4.74 17.78 18.22
N ALA A 411 -5.77 17.57 17.41
CA ALA A 411 -6.13 18.44 16.30
C ALA A 411 -6.48 19.87 16.77
N VAL A 412 -7.22 19.99 17.89
CA VAL A 412 -7.49 21.29 18.53
C VAL A 412 -6.19 21.96 18.94
N VAL A 413 -5.31 21.30 19.70
CA VAL A 413 -4.04 21.88 20.18
C VAL A 413 -3.17 22.33 18.99
N ARG A 414 -2.97 21.44 18.00
CA ARG A 414 -2.13 21.70 16.82
C ARG A 414 -2.64 22.87 15.98
N GLY A 415 -3.97 23.05 15.93
CA GLY A 415 -4.61 24.16 15.22
C GLY A 415 -4.70 25.45 16.04
N ALA A 416 -4.79 25.34 17.37
CA ALA A 416 -5.07 26.48 18.24
C ALA A 416 -3.83 27.19 18.79
N LEU A 417 -2.71 26.48 19.01
CA LEU A 417 -1.57 27.07 19.70
C LEU A 417 -0.21 26.55 19.23
N ILE A 418 0.84 27.24 19.67
CA ILE A 418 2.24 26.82 19.63
C ILE A 418 2.71 26.71 21.08
N ALA A 419 3.14 25.52 21.50
CA ALA A 419 3.59 25.26 22.87
C ALA A 419 5.12 25.29 22.97
N SER A 420 5.64 25.71 24.12
CA SER A 420 7.08 25.74 24.42
C SER A 420 7.71 24.40 24.78
N GLU A 421 6.91 23.35 24.86
CA GLU A 421 7.34 22.00 25.23
C GLU A 421 7.97 21.23 24.04
N PRO A 422 8.83 20.24 24.30
CA PRO A 422 9.60 19.54 23.25
C PRO A 422 8.75 18.67 22.31
N SER A 423 7.52 18.34 22.71
CA SER A 423 6.57 17.60 21.90
C SER A 423 5.14 18.06 22.17
N TYR A 424 4.23 17.63 21.30
CA TYR A 424 2.78 17.79 21.46
C TYR A 424 2.21 16.43 21.88
N SER A 425 2.86 15.74 22.81
CA SER A 425 2.25 14.60 23.50
C SER A 425 1.44 15.12 24.69
N ILE A 426 0.43 14.37 25.12
CA ILE A 426 -0.40 14.79 26.25
C ILE A 426 0.45 15.03 27.51
N LYS A 427 1.45 14.16 27.74
CA LYS A 427 2.46 14.25 28.80
C LYS A 427 3.26 15.54 28.79
N ALA A 428 3.70 15.98 27.62
CA ALA A 428 4.40 17.25 27.50
C ALA A 428 3.47 18.43 27.85
N LEU A 429 2.19 18.34 27.46
CA LEU A 429 1.20 19.39 27.73
C LEU A 429 0.74 19.45 29.20
N GLU A 430 0.95 18.40 30.00
CA GLU A 430 0.64 18.38 31.44
C GLU A 430 1.28 19.54 32.21
N ALA A 431 2.40 20.06 31.71
CA ALA A 431 3.06 21.25 32.25
C ALA A 431 2.13 22.48 32.31
N PHE A 432 1.11 22.58 31.44
CA PHE A 432 0.21 23.73 31.39
C PHE A 432 -0.99 23.64 32.35
N TYR A 433 -1.35 22.45 32.81
CA TYR A 433 -2.48 22.22 33.72
C TYR A 433 -2.08 21.50 35.02
N GLY A 434 -0.78 21.30 35.25
CA GLY A 434 -0.23 20.96 36.56
C GLY A 434 -0.43 19.52 37.01
N LEU A 435 -0.67 18.59 36.08
CA LEU A 435 -0.79 17.16 36.41
C LEU A 435 0.60 16.59 36.70
N LYS A 436 0.75 15.88 37.82
CA LYS A 436 1.96 15.13 38.16
C LYS A 436 1.61 13.64 38.19
N ARG A 437 2.38 12.83 37.45
CA ARG A 437 2.21 11.38 37.43
C ARG A 437 3.05 10.73 38.53
N GLU A 438 2.41 9.92 39.37
CA GLU A 438 3.04 9.04 40.34
C GLU A 438 2.72 7.59 39.92
N GLY A 439 3.74 6.72 39.79
CA GLY A 439 3.59 5.34 39.29
C GLY A 439 4.83 4.80 38.57
N GLU A 440 4.95 3.47 38.41
CA GLU A 440 6.07 2.80 37.72
C GLU A 440 5.88 2.79 36.19
N VAL A 441 4.66 2.54 35.70
CA VAL A 441 4.32 2.62 34.26
C VAL A 441 4.17 4.08 33.83
N LYS A 442 5.10 4.56 33.00
CA LYS A 442 5.17 5.97 32.58
C LYS A 442 5.04 6.19 31.08
N THR A 443 5.06 5.13 30.28
CA THR A 443 5.10 5.18 28.81
C THR A 443 4.17 4.12 28.23
N ALA A 444 3.66 4.35 27.01
CA ALA A 444 2.87 3.35 26.30
C ALA A 444 3.65 2.05 26.07
N GLY A 445 4.97 2.14 25.78
CA GLY A 445 5.84 0.95 25.69
C GLY A 445 5.98 0.21 27.02
N GLY A 446 6.07 0.95 28.14
CA GLY A 446 6.08 0.36 29.48
C GLY A 446 4.77 -0.37 29.81
N SER A 447 3.63 0.14 29.34
CA SER A 447 2.32 -0.52 29.50
C SER A 447 2.28 -1.89 28.80
N VAL A 448 2.82 -1.98 27.58
CA VAL A 448 2.93 -3.26 26.84
C VAL A 448 3.83 -4.27 27.56
N VAL A 449 4.99 -3.83 28.06
CA VAL A 449 5.93 -4.70 28.79
C VAL A 449 5.33 -5.18 30.11
N ALA A 450 4.66 -4.28 30.84
CA ALA A 450 3.89 -4.63 32.02
C ALA A 450 2.83 -5.69 31.69
N TYR A 451 2.04 -5.48 30.63
CA TYR A 451 0.99 -6.41 30.24
C TYR A 451 1.54 -7.82 29.90
N GLU A 452 2.66 -7.90 29.18
CA GLU A 452 3.30 -9.20 28.89
C GLU A 452 3.87 -9.86 30.16
N ASN A 453 4.47 -9.09 31.08
CA ASN A 453 4.91 -9.60 32.37
C ASN A 453 3.73 -10.16 33.20
N TRP A 454 2.57 -9.50 33.17
CA TRP A 454 1.36 -10.01 33.80
C TRP A 454 0.91 -11.35 33.18
N ARG A 455 0.97 -11.49 31.85
CA ARG A 455 0.62 -12.76 31.19
C ARG A 455 1.52 -13.92 31.58
N GLU A 456 2.79 -13.64 31.92
CA GLU A 456 3.72 -14.65 32.44
C GLU A 456 3.53 -14.97 33.92
N THR A 457 3.29 -13.95 34.75
CA THR A 457 3.32 -14.06 36.21
C THR A 457 1.95 -14.25 36.86
N GLY A 458 0.90 -13.72 36.22
CA GLY A 458 -0.45 -13.61 36.76
C GLY A 458 -0.59 -12.59 37.89
N ASP A 459 0.37 -11.69 38.09
CA ASP A 459 0.36 -10.73 39.20
C ASP A 459 -0.61 -9.56 38.96
N GLN A 460 -1.71 -9.54 39.72
CA GLN A 460 -2.77 -8.55 39.60
C GLN A 460 -2.28 -7.10 39.78
N GLN A 461 -1.22 -6.88 40.58
CA GLN A 461 -0.69 -5.53 40.80
C GLN A 461 -0.28 -4.86 39.48
N ILE A 462 0.19 -5.65 38.51
CA ILE A 462 0.62 -5.14 37.20
C ILE A 462 -0.57 -4.62 36.38
N LEU A 463 -1.72 -5.31 36.42
CA LEU A 463 -2.94 -4.81 35.77
C LEU A 463 -3.45 -3.54 36.44
N ASP A 464 -3.37 -3.48 37.78
CA ASP A 464 -3.79 -2.30 38.54
C ASP A 464 -2.94 -1.07 38.15
N GLU A 465 -1.63 -1.25 37.92
CA GLU A 465 -0.72 -0.20 37.44
C GLU A 465 -1.01 0.27 36.01
N ILE A 466 -1.37 -0.65 35.11
CA ILE A 466 -1.81 -0.32 33.74
C ILE A 466 -3.14 0.43 33.77
N GLU A 467 -4.08 -0.01 34.60
CA GLU A 467 -5.37 0.65 34.77
C GLU A 467 -5.20 2.08 35.28
N ASP A 468 -4.33 2.28 36.27
CA ASP A 468 -4.01 3.60 36.81
C ASP A 468 -3.34 4.50 35.78
N TYR A 469 -2.44 3.96 34.96
CA TYR A 469 -1.83 4.69 33.85
C TYR A 469 -2.88 5.20 32.85
N ASN A 470 -3.78 4.32 32.40
CA ASN A 470 -4.82 4.67 31.43
C ASN A 470 -5.87 5.63 32.03
N ARG A 471 -6.21 5.45 33.30
CA ARG A 471 -7.07 6.38 34.07
C ARG A 471 -6.48 7.78 34.09
N ILE A 472 -5.17 7.91 34.32
CA ILE A 472 -4.47 9.21 34.31
C ILE A 472 -4.54 9.83 32.92
N ASP A 473 -4.41 9.06 31.83
CA ASP A 473 -4.50 9.58 30.45
C ASP A 473 -5.91 10.11 30.14
N CYS A 474 -6.97 9.40 30.57
CA CYS A 474 -8.34 9.90 30.46
C CYS A 474 -8.58 11.19 31.27
N GLN A 475 -8.06 11.25 32.50
CA GLN A 475 -8.13 12.45 33.35
C GLN A 475 -7.37 13.62 32.73
N SER A 476 -6.17 13.35 32.19
CA SER A 476 -5.34 14.34 31.51
C SER A 476 -6.05 14.92 30.29
N THR A 477 -6.81 14.09 29.57
CA THR A 477 -7.64 14.51 28.43
C THR A 477 -8.74 15.48 28.88
N GLN A 478 -9.38 15.23 30.03
CA GLN A 478 -10.32 16.19 30.63
C GLN A 478 -9.64 17.50 31.02
N LEU A 479 -8.53 17.43 31.75
CA LEU A 479 -7.82 18.62 32.22
C LEU A 479 -7.31 19.47 31.05
N LEU A 480 -6.84 18.82 29.98
CA LEU A 480 -6.47 19.49 28.75
C LEU A 480 -7.68 20.19 28.11
N ARG A 481 -8.83 19.51 28.00
CA ARG A 481 -10.07 20.12 27.49
C ARG A 481 -10.45 21.36 28.32
N ASP A 482 -10.44 21.24 29.63
CA ASP A 482 -10.82 22.33 30.54
C ASP A 482 -9.83 23.51 30.43
N TRP A 483 -8.53 23.23 30.34
CA TRP A 483 -7.51 24.23 30.10
C TRP A 483 -7.68 24.94 28.75
N LEU A 484 -7.91 24.17 27.67
CA LEU A 484 -8.16 24.72 26.33
C LEU A 484 -9.39 25.64 26.32
N VAL A 485 -10.47 25.26 27.01
CA VAL A 485 -11.65 26.12 27.19
C VAL A 485 -11.29 27.41 27.93
N GLY A 486 -10.44 27.34 28.95
CA GLY A 486 -9.98 28.50 29.71
C GLY A 486 -9.13 29.49 28.91
N ILE A 487 -8.43 29.04 27.86
CA ILE A 487 -7.59 29.89 27.01
C ILE A 487 -8.22 30.21 25.64
N ARG A 488 -9.43 29.70 25.38
CA ARG A 488 -10.14 29.89 24.12
C ARG A 488 -10.56 31.35 23.94
N PRO A 489 -10.27 32.00 22.79
CA PRO A 489 -10.81 33.32 22.46
C PRO A 489 -12.34 33.34 22.34
N ASP A 490 -12.94 34.53 22.48
CA ASP A 490 -14.37 34.72 22.24
C ASP A 490 -14.73 34.38 20.78
N GLY A 491 -15.75 33.54 20.60
CA GLY A 491 -16.20 33.08 19.28
C GLY A 491 -17.33 32.06 19.39
N PRO A 492 -18.06 31.78 18.29
CA PRO A 492 -19.15 30.83 18.28
C PRO A 492 -18.66 29.42 18.66
N TRP A 493 -19.53 28.63 19.30
CA TRP A 493 -19.22 27.24 19.62
C TRP A 493 -19.72 26.33 18.50
N PRO A 494 -18.97 25.28 18.11
CA PRO A 494 -19.46 24.32 17.15
C PRO A 494 -20.65 23.54 17.74
N VAL A 495 -21.70 23.38 16.92
CA VAL A 495 -22.92 22.64 17.27
C VAL A 495 -22.87 21.21 16.73
N LEU A 496 -23.73 20.33 17.22
CA LEU A 496 -23.90 18.98 16.65
C LEU A 496 -24.42 19.12 15.22
N ALA A 497 -24.04 18.17 14.37
CA ALA A 497 -24.70 18.01 13.07
C ALA A 497 -26.09 17.37 13.25
N GLN A 498 -26.82 17.18 12.15
CA GLN A 498 -28.16 16.60 12.16
C GLN A 498 -28.17 15.19 12.76
N ASP A 499 -29.22 14.87 13.53
CA ASP A 499 -29.45 13.54 14.10
C ASP A 499 -29.54 12.49 13.00
N ALA A 500 -28.79 11.40 13.16
CA ALA A 500 -28.71 10.30 12.20
C ALA A 500 -29.20 8.95 12.78
N ALA A 501 -30.04 8.98 13.81
CA ALA A 501 -30.60 7.78 14.47
C ALA A 501 -31.44 6.89 13.53
N GLU A 502 -32.21 7.47 12.61
CA GLU A 502 -33.05 6.69 11.70
C GLU A 502 -32.20 5.90 10.70
N GLN A 503 -31.14 6.53 10.17
CA GLN A 503 -30.19 5.85 9.30
C GLN A 503 -29.44 4.74 10.03
N GLU A 504 -29.03 4.97 11.29
CA GLU A 504 -28.44 3.94 12.14
C GLU A 504 -29.34 2.70 12.24
N ALA A 505 -30.62 2.90 12.60
CA ALA A 505 -31.56 1.80 12.83
C ALA A 505 -31.76 0.91 11.58
N VAL A 506 -31.90 1.54 10.40
CA VAL A 506 -32.03 0.80 9.13
C VAL A 506 -30.75 0.02 8.82
N GLU A 507 -29.58 0.65 9.00
CA GLU A 507 -28.30 0.02 8.71
C GLU A 507 -27.97 -1.15 9.65
N ASP A 508 -28.31 -1.04 10.93
CA ASP A 508 -28.13 -2.10 11.94
C ASP A 508 -29.09 -3.28 11.71
N GLU A 509 -30.35 -3.01 11.34
CA GLU A 509 -31.33 -4.05 11.01
C GLU A 509 -30.87 -4.88 9.80
N GLU A 510 -30.41 -4.22 8.73
CA GLU A 510 -29.87 -4.91 7.55
C GLU A 510 -28.64 -5.78 7.87
N THR A 511 -27.74 -5.26 8.71
CA THR A 511 -26.50 -5.96 9.09
C THR A 511 -26.79 -7.17 9.98
N THR A 512 -27.70 -7.02 10.94
CA THR A 512 -28.14 -8.09 11.85
C THR A 512 -28.85 -9.19 11.08
N ALA A 513 -29.78 -8.83 10.20
CA ALA A 513 -30.51 -9.79 9.37
C ALA A 513 -29.58 -10.62 8.46
N LEU A 514 -28.51 -10.01 7.93
CA LEU A 514 -27.49 -10.72 7.16
C LEU A 514 -26.70 -11.71 8.04
N ARG A 515 -26.28 -11.28 9.24
CA ARG A 515 -25.52 -12.12 10.17
C ARG A 515 -26.34 -13.32 10.65
N ASP A 516 -27.59 -13.10 11.05
CA ASP A 516 -28.50 -14.17 11.50
C ASP A 516 -28.74 -15.21 10.40
N ARG A 517 -28.92 -14.76 9.16
CA ARG A 517 -29.07 -15.65 8.00
C ARG A 517 -27.85 -16.53 7.78
N LEU A 518 -26.66 -15.96 7.85
CA LEU A 518 -25.41 -16.69 7.66
C LEU A 518 -25.17 -17.67 8.82
N ALA A 519 -25.43 -17.26 10.05
CA ALA A 519 -25.32 -18.10 11.25
C ALA A 519 -26.31 -19.28 11.23
N ALA A 520 -27.49 -19.11 10.64
CA ALA A 520 -28.48 -20.18 10.46
C ALA A 520 -28.15 -21.15 9.31
N SER A 521 -27.12 -20.87 8.50
CA SER A 521 -26.72 -21.71 7.36
C SER A 521 -25.84 -22.89 7.77
N THR A 522 -25.66 -23.86 6.85
CA THR A 522 -24.74 -25.00 7.06
C THR A 522 -23.32 -24.73 6.53
N LEU A 523 -22.97 -23.46 6.29
CA LEU A 523 -21.66 -23.07 5.76
C LEU A 523 -20.60 -23.11 6.86
N ALA A 524 -19.35 -23.37 6.50
CA ALA A 524 -18.21 -23.25 7.43
C ALA A 524 -18.06 -21.80 7.93
N PRO A 525 -17.59 -21.56 9.16
CA PRO A 525 -17.47 -20.22 9.73
C PRO A 525 -16.69 -19.23 8.84
N GLU A 526 -15.60 -19.68 8.23
CA GLU A 526 -14.76 -18.86 7.35
C GLU A 526 -15.54 -18.42 6.10
N ARG A 527 -16.41 -19.31 5.59
CA ARG A 527 -17.28 -19.01 4.45
C ARG A 527 -18.43 -18.06 4.84
N GLN A 528 -18.96 -18.19 6.06
CA GLN A 528 -19.96 -17.25 6.59
C GLN A 528 -19.34 -15.84 6.70
N GLU A 529 -18.14 -15.74 7.27
CA GLU A 529 -17.42 -14.48 7.42
C GLU A 529 -17.07 -13.84 6.07
N LEU A 530 -16.60 -14.62 5.10
CA LEU A 530 -16.35 -14.13 3.74
C LEU A 530 -17.63 -13.54 3.12
N LEU A 531 -18.74 -14.27 3.18
CA LEU A 531 -20.01 -13.82 2.61
C LEU A 531 -20.58 -12.59 3.33
N PHE A 532 -20.41 -12.49 4.65
CA PHE A 532 -20.76 -11.30 5.42
C PHE A 532 -19.99 -10.08 4.92
N ASN A 533 -18.66 -10.20 4.80
CA ASN A 533 -17.80 -9.12 4.33
C ASN A 533 -18.08 -8.73 2.87
N LEU A 534 -18.35 -9.70 1.98
CA LEU A 534 -18.76 -9.43 0.60
C LEU A 534 -20.13 -8.75 0.53
N GLY A 535 -21.07 -9.12 1.38
CA GLY A 535 -22.40 -8.49 1.46
C GLY A 535 -22.35 -7.02 1.87
N LEU A 536 -21.36 -6.62 2.67
CA LEU A 536 -21.13 -5.23 3.09
C LEU A 536 -20.18 -4.46 2.16
N PHE A 537 -19.53 -5.12 1.21
CA PHE A 537 -18.46 -4.56 0.37
C PHE A 537 -18.89 -3.25 -0.33
N HIS A 538 -19.96 -3.29 -1.13
CA HIS A 538 -20.37 -2.10 -1.92
C HIS A 538 -20.81 -0.92 -1.05
N LYS A 539 -21.33 -1.19 0.16
CA LYS A 539 -21.68 -0.17 1.15
C LYS A 539 -20.41 0.47 1.71
N ARG A 540 -19.46 -0.35 2.19
CA ARG A 540 -18.16 0.11 2.73
C ARG A 540 -17.33 0.84 1.67
N GLU A 541 -17.41 0.43 0.40
CA GLU A 541 -16.67 1.06 -0.72
C GLU A 541 -17.19 2.46 -1.06
N ALA A 542 -18.48 2.73 -0.87
CA ALA A 542 -19.06 4.05 -1.14
C ALA A 542 -18.75 5.08 -0.05
N LYS A 543 -18.53 4.64 1.21
CA LYS A 543 -18.36 5.53 2.38
C LYS A 543 -17.20 6.52 2.24
N PRO A 544 -15.97 6.13 1.86
CA PRO A 544 -14.85 7.07 1.77
C PRO A 544 -15.10 8.17 0.75
N ALA A 545 -15.63 7.85 -0.43
CA ALA A 545 -15.95 8.86 -1.44
C ALA A 545 -17.02 9.84 -0.93
N GLN A 546 -18.03 9.36 -0.20
CA GLN A 546 -19.02 10.22 0.46
C GLN A 546 -18.36 11.12 1.49
N TRP A 547 -17.52 10.57 2.38
CA TRP A 547 -16.79 11.33 3.38
C TRP A 547 -15.89 12.39 2.75
N THR A 548 -15.15 12.06 1.69
CA THR A 548 -14.31 13.04 0.98
C THR A 548 -15.13 14.20 0.42
N VAL A 549 -16.33 13.94 -0.11
CA VAL A 549 -17.21 15.02 -0.59
C VAL A 549 -17.69 15.89 0.59
N PHE A 550 -18.07 15.30 1.73
CA PHE A 550 -18.49 16.07 2.91
C PHE A 550 -17.34 16.84 3.56
N ASP A 551 -16.15 16.24 3.66
CA ASP A 551 -14.93 16.87 4.16
C ASP A 551 -14.52 18.02 3.25
N SER A 552 -14.57 17.82 1.92
CA SER A 552 -14.31 18.87 0.93
C SER A 552 -15.32 20.01 1.05
N ALA A 553 -16.61 19.72 1.23
CA ALA A 553 -17.65 20.74 1.41
C ALA A 553 -17.52 21.53 2.73
N ALA A 554 -16.77 21.02 3.72
CA ALA A 554 -16.52 21.69 4.99
C ALA A 554 -15.27 22.59 4.97
N ARG A 555 -14.45 22.54 3.91
CA ARG A 555 -13.24 23.36 3.75
C ARG A 555 -13.55 24.71 3.14
N ASP A 556 -12.69 25.69 3.42
CA ASP A 556 -12.77 27.00 2.80
C ASP A 556 -12.21 27.02 1.37
N GLU A 557 -12.49 28.09 0.62
CA GLU A 557 -12.13 28.20 -0.80
C GLU A 557 -10.60 28.19 -1.02
N GLU A 558 -9.82 28.77 -0.10
CA GLU A 558 -8.35 28.82 -0.18
C GLU A 558 -7.72 27.43 -0.01
N GLU A 559 -8.24 26.62 0.90
CA GLU A 559 -7.80 25.22 1.06
C GLU A 559 -8.16 24.35 -0.13
N LEU A 560 -9.30 24.61 -0.76
CA LEU A 560 -9.77 23.83 -1.91
C LEU A 560 -9.01 24.16 -3.20
N VAL A 561 -8.37 25.33 -3.30
CA VAL A 561 -7.45 25.66 -4.41
C VAL A 561 -6.23 24.73 -4.44
N ASP A 562 -5.77 24.28 -3.27
CA ASP A 562 -4.66 23.34 -3.15
C ASP A 562 -5.11 21.85 -3.16
N ASP A 563 -6.44 21.60 -3.20
CA ASP A 563 -7.01 20.25 -3.26
C ASP A 563 -7.18 19.78 -4.71
N LEU A 564 -6.35 18.82 -5.10
CA LEU A 564 -6.37 18.22 -6.43
C LEU A 564 -7.71 17.57 -6.81
N ASP A 565 -8.55 17.19 -5.84
CA ASP A 565 -9.86 16.55 -6.11
C ASP A 565 -11.02 17.56 -6.20
N ALA A 566 -10.75 18.84 -5.96
CA ALA A 566 -11.71 19.95 -6.08
C ALA A 566 -11.35 20.92 -7.22
N LEU A 567 -12.22 21.90 -7.45
CA LEU A 567 -11.92 23.10 -8.23
C LEU A 567 -12.71 24.28 -7.63
N ALA A 568 -12.00 25.20 -7.00
CA ALA A 568 -12.59 26.28 -6.21
C ALA A 568 -12.57 27.63 -6.95
N GLY A 569 -13.43 28.57 -6.54
CA GLY A 569 -13.43 29.94 -7.06
C GLY A 569 -13.95 30.07 -8.50
N LEU A 570 -14.96 29.29 -8.91
CA LEU A 570 -15.54 29.39 -10.24
C LEU A 570 -16.46 30.61 -10.34
N GLU A 571 -16.22 31.46 -11.33
CA GLU A 571 -17.05 32.62 -11.68
C GLU A 571 -17.64 32.47 -13.08
N ALA A 572 -18.96 32.60 -13.20
CA ALA A 572 -19.65 32.42 -14.47
C ALA A 572 -19.26 33.52 -15.48
N ILE A 573 -18.87 33.10 -16.68
CA ILE A 573 -18.54 34.00 -17.80
C ILE A 573 -19.53 33.87 -18.98
N SER A 574 -20.49 32.96 -18.89
CA SER A 574 -21.62 32.84 -19.82
C SER A 574 -22.96 32.83 -19.08
N GLY A 575 -24.05 33.04 -19.82
CA GLY A 575 -25.39 32.68 -19.38
C GLY A 575 -25.61 31.16 -19.40
N ILE A 576 -26.77 30.71 -18.92
CA ILE A 576 -27.20 29.31 -19.04
C ILE A 576 -27.71 29.08 -20.47
N GLU A 577 -27.08 28.16 -21.20
CA GLU A 577 -27.37 27.85 -22.60
C GLU A 577 -28.04 26.46 -22.74
N PRO A 578 -29.13 26.32 -23.51
CA PRO A 578 -29.79 25.04 -23.71
C PRO A 578 -29.05 24.14 -24.71
N ILE A 579 -28.94 22.85 -24.40
CA ILE A 579 -28.38 21.81 -25.27
C ILE A 579 -29.20 20.51 -25.21
N LYS A 580 -29.97 20.24 -26.28
CA LYS A 580 -30.88 19.07 -26.36
C LYS A 580 -31.82 18.99 -25.14
N ARG A 581 -31.61 18.03 -24.24
CA ARG A 581 -32.38 17.80 -22.99
C ARG A 581 -31.62 18.27 -21.74
N SER A 582 -30.63 19.14 -21.92
CA SER A 582 -29.73 19.64 -20.88
C SER A 582 -29.52 21.15 -21.03
N VAL A 583 -28.89 21.75 -20.03
CA VAL A 583 -28.37 23.13 -20.07
C VAL A 583 -26.91 23.13 -19.68
N MET A 584 -26.15 24.12 -20.13
CA MET A 584 -24.75 24.30 -19.78
C MET A 584 -24.40 25.74 -19.46
N ARG A 585 -23.31 25.94 -18.70
CA ARG A 585 -22.76 27.25 -18.33
C ARG A 585 -21.25 27.18 -18.21
N THR A 586 -20.57 28.23 -18.67
CA THR A 586 -19.11 28.33 -18.68
C THR A 586 -18.62 29.25 -17.56
N TYR A 587 -17.55 28.84 -16.90
CA TYR A 587 -16.93 29.52 -15.77
C TYR A 587 -15.44 29.77 -16.03
N ARG A 588 -14.89 30.79 -15.36
CA ARG A 588 -13.45 31.00 -15.17
C ARG A 588 -13.08 30.60 -13.74
N PHE A 589 -11.89 30.08 -13.52
CA PHE A 589 -11.37 29.72 -12.20
C PHE A 589 -9.92 30.22 -11.99
N PRO A 590 -9.42 30.37 -10.75
CA PRO A 590 -8.03 30.72 -10.49
C PRO A 590 -7.08 29.58 -10.85
N SER A 591 -5.84 29.91 -11.27
CA SER A 591 -4.83 28.91 -11.64
C SER A 591 -4.57 27.94 -10.48
N GLN A 592 -4.97 26.68 -10.67
CA GLN A 592 -4.88 25.62 -9.66
C GLN A 592 -4.74 24.25 -10.34
N GLU A 593 -4.13 23.29 -9.65
CA GLU A 593 -4.00 21.93 -10.14
C GLU A 593 -5.26 21.13 -9.80
N THR A 594 -5.77 20.32 -10.74
CA THR A 594 -6.98 19.51 -10.52
C THR A 594 -6.89 18.16 -11.23
N LYS A 595 -7.51 17.13 -10.66
CA LYS A 595 -7.74 15.80 -11.27
C LYS A 595 -9.01 15.77 -12.11
N LEU A 596 -9.85 16.81 -12.05
CA LEU A 596 -11.02 16.93 -12.90
C LEU A 596 -10.62 16.96 -14.38
N ARG A 597 -11.47 16.40 -15.22
CA ARG A 597 -11.22 16.21 -16.66
C ARG A 597 -12.49 16.43 -17.47
N GLU A 598 -12.31 16.83 -18.72
CA GLU A 598 -13.37 16.86 -19.73
C GLU A 598 -14.05 15.49 -19.83
N GLY A 599 -15.39 15.49 -19.97
CA GLY A 599 -16.23 14.29 -19.92
C GLY A 599 -16.40 13.69 -18.52
N GLY A 600 -15.74 14.25 -17.51
CA GLY A 600 -15.85 13.86 -16.11
C GLY A 600 -17.10 14.39 -15.42
N LYS A 601 -17.16 14.17 -14.11
CA LYS A 601 -18.22 14.64 -13.22
C LYS A 601 -17.60 15.23 -11.96
N ALA A 602 -18.34 16.12 -11.32
CA ALA A 602 -18.03 16.71 -10.04
C ALA A 602 -19.33 16.89 -9.26
N THR A 603 -19.24 17.26 -7.98
CA THR A 603 -20.42 17.61 -7.18
C THR A 603 -20.44 19.08 -6.80
N VAL A 604 -21.64 19.62 -6.64
CA VAL A 604 -21.90 20.93 -6.03
C VAL A 604 -22.73 20.75 -4.76
N PRO A 605 -22.55 21.58 -3.72
CA PRO A 605 -23.34 21.47 -2.50
C PRO A 605 -24.83 21.62 -2.78
N GLY A 606 -25.66 20.77 -2.18
CA GLY A 606 -27.12 20.92 -2.22
C GLY A 606 -27.59 22.02 -1.26
N ILE A 607 -28.64 22.76 -1.62
CA ILE A 607 -29.20 23.83 -0.77
C ILE A 607 -29.92 23.23 0.45
N ASP A 608 -30.53 22.04 0.32
CA ASP A 608 -31.27 21.32 1.39
C ASP A 608 -31.17 19.77 1.25
N GLY A 609 -30.06 19.25 0.73
CA GLY A 609 -29.93 17.82 0.43
C GLY A 609 -28.50 17.36 0.09
N PRO A 610 -28.30 16.08 -0.30
CA PRO A 610 -26.98 15.58 -0.63
C PRO A 610 -26.37 16.34 -1.83
N PRO A 611 -25.03 16.40 -1.92
CA PRO A 611 -24.32 17.02 -3.05
C PRO A 611 -24.84 16.51 -4.39
N SER A 612 -25.03 17.44 -5.33
CA SER A 612 -25.60 17.14 -6.64
C SER A 612 -24.52 17.00 -7.70
N THR A 613 -24.57 15.92 -8.49
CA THR A 613 -23.60 15.69 -9.57
C THR A 613 -23.85 16.61 -10.77
N VAL A 614 -22.80 17.25 -11.24
CA VAL A 614 -22.72 18.03 -12.49
C VAL A 614 -21.73 17.37 -13.46
N ALA A 615 -21.99 17.44 -14.76
CA ALA A 615 -21.07 16.90 -15.78
C ALA A 615 -20.14 17.99 -16.31
N ILE A 616 -18.89 17.65 -16.59
CA ILE A 616 -17.88 18.55 -17.16
C ILE A 616 -17.87 18.33 -18.68
N GLU A 617 -18.41 19.29 -19.43
CA GLU A 617 -18.47 19.20 -20.89
C GLU A 617 -17.13 19.58 -21.54
N ALA A 618 -16.43 20.57 -20.98
CA ALA A 618 -15.14 21.05 -21.46
C ALA A 618 -14.32 21.59 -20.29
N LEU A 619 -13.00 21.42 -20.34
CA LEU A 619 -12.06 21.97 -19.36
C LEU A 619 -10.76 22.40 -20.05
N ASP A 620 -10.48 23.71 -20.07
CA ASP A 620 -9.22 24.27 -20.57
C ASP A 620 -8.39 24.80 -19.39
N ARG A 621 -7.32 24.09 -19.07
CA ARG A 621 -6.40 24.43 -17.97
C ARG A 621 -5.51 25.64 -18.29
N ASN A 622 -5.20 25.87 -19.55
CA ASN A 622 -4.36 27.00 -19.96
C ASN A 622 -5.16 28.30 -19.93
N ALA A 623 -6.42 28.24 -20.39
CA ALA A 623 -7.34 29.37 -20.34
C ALA A 623 -8.01 29.55 -18.96
N CYS A 624 -7.86 28.57 -18.06
CA CYS A 624 -8.56 28.48 -16.77
C CYS A 624 -10.08 28.61 -16.91
N THR A 625 -10.66 27.86 -17.84
CA THR A 625 -12.11 27.85 -18.11
C THR A 625 -12.69 26.44 -18.06
N ILE A 626 -13.93 26.34 -17.59
CA ILE A 626 -14.65 25.06 -17.46
C ILE A 626 -16.12 25.24 -17.86
N THR A 627 -16.67 24.29 -18.61
CA THR A 627 -18.08 24.26 -19.00
C THR A 627 -18.78 23.12 -18.30
N LEU A 628 -19.80 23.46 -17.51
CA LEU A 628 -20.61 22.51 -16.75
C LEU A 628 -21.95 22.26 -17.44
N LYS A 629 -22.42 21.02 -17.40
CA LYS A 629 -23.67 20.57 -18.02
C LYS A 629 -24.55 19.82 -17.01
N VAL A 630 -25.83 20.19 -16.96
CA VAL A 630 -26.85 19.55 -16.12
C VAL A 630 -28.14 19.31 -16.90
N GLY A 631 -29.03 18.45 -16.40
CA GLY A 631 -30.37 18.29 -16.96
C GLY A 631 -31.19 19.58 -16.81
N VAL A 632 -32.14 19.85 -17.70
CA VAL A 632 -32.96 21.08 -17.68
C VAL A 632 -33.65 21.30 -16.32
N ALA A 633 -34.10 20.23 -15.67
CA ALA A 633 -34.75 20.28 -14.36
C ALA A 633 -33.81 20.59 -13.17
N ARG A 634 -32.51 20.81 -13.43
CA ARG A 634 -31.48 21.11 -12.42
C ARG A 634 -30.67 22.35 -12.79
N ALA A 635 -31.24 23.24 -13.60
CA ALA A 635 -30.56 24.43 -14.09
C ALA A 635 -30.15 25.37 -12.95
N GLU A 636 -30.87 25.36 -11.83
CA GLU A 636 -30.58 26.14 -10.62
C GLU A 636 -29.24 25.81 -9.96
N LEU A 637 -28.65 24.64 -10.27
CA LEU A 637 -27.31 24.28 -9.78
C LEU A 637 -26.20 25.12 -10.43
N LEU A 638 -26.45 25.76 -11.58
CA LEU A 638 -25.47 26.56 -12.32
C LEU A 638 -25.52 28.03 -11.90
N THR A 639 -25.22 28.31 -10.63
CA THR A 639 -25.17 29.66 -10.03
C THR A 639 -24.03 30.50 -10.60
N ASP A 640 -23.98 31.80 -10.27
CA ASP A 640 -22.94 32.73 -10.74
C ASP A 640 -21.57 32.45 -10.15
N ARG A 641 -21.54 31.89 -8.93
CA ARG A 641 -20.34 31.41 -8.24
C ARG A 641 -20.52 29.96 -7.81
N LEU A 642 -19.47 29.15 -8.00
CA LEU A 642 -19.48 27.74 -7.67
C LEU A 642 -18.12 27.28 -7.14
N THR A 643 -18.17 26.19 -6.38
CA THR A 643 -17.01 25.35 -6.11
C THR A 643 -17.39 23.92 -6.48
N LEU A 644 -16.48 23.24 -7.15
CA LEU A 644 -16.63 21.84 -7.51
C LEU A 644 -15.91 20.97 -6.49
N HIS A 645 -16.66 20.01 -5.95
CA HIS A 645 -16.16 19.00 -5.04
C HIS A 645 -15.98 17.67 -5.80
N PRO A 646 -15.33 16.66 -5.19
CA PRO A 646 -15.11 15.36 -5.81
C PRO A 646 -16.41 14.71 -6.32
N ASP A 647 -16.30 13.78 -7.26
CA ASP A 647 -17.48 13.09 -7.80
C ASP A 647 -18.19 12.22 -6.73
N TRP A 648 -19.50 12.05 -6.89
CA TRP A 648 -20.29 11.17 -6.04
C TRP A 648 -20.03 9.70 -6.44
N PRO A 649 -19.94 8.75 -5.49
CA PRO A 649 -19.74 7.35 -5.85
C PRO A 649 -20.85 6.80 -6.75
N LEU A 650 -20.49 5.82 -7.58
CA LEU A 650 -21.45 5.13 -8.46
C LEU A 650 -22.56 4.45 -7.65
N ASP A 651 -23.77 4.41 -8.20
CA ASP A 651 -24.88 3.65 -7.61
C ASP A 651 -24.63 2.14 -7.80
N THR A 652 -24.25 1.47 -6.71
CA THR A 652 -23.90 0.05 -6.67
C THR A 652 -25.06 -0.85 -6.24
N LYS A 653 -26.31 -0.34 -6.13
CA LYS A 653 -27.47 -1.12 -5.65
C LYS A 653 -27.70 -2.41 -6.42
N VAL A 654 -27.50 -2.39 -7.74
CA VAL A 654 -27.64 -3.59 -8.60
C VAL A 654 -26.62 -4.66 -8.23
N LEU A 655 -25.37 -4.26 -7.96
CA LEU A 655 -24.31 -5.18 -7.56
C LEU A 655 -24.57 -5.73 -6.15
N ALA A 656 -24.91 -4.86 -5.20
CA ALA A 656 -25.23 -5.27 -3.84
C ALA A 656 -26.43 -6.24 -3.79
N ALA A 657 -27.47 -6.01 -4.61
CA ALA A 657 -28.60 -6.92 -4.74
C ALA A 657 -28.18 -8.29 -5.29
N ALA A 658 -27.33 -8.31 -6.32
CA ALA A 658 -26.81 -9.57 -6.89
C ALA A 658 -25.93 -10.35 -5.89
N VAL A 659 -25.10 -9.67 -5.09
CA VAL A 659 -24.33 -10.33 -4.01
C VAL A 659 -25.28 -10.95 -2.97
N ARG A 660 -26.33 -10.23 -2.57
CA ARG A 660 -27.34 -10.78 -1.64
C ARG A 660 -28.03 -12.03 -2.18
N ASP A 661 -28.36 -12.05 -3.47
CA ASP A 661 -28.92 -13.23 -4.14
C ASP A 661 -27.94 -14.41 -4.16
N VAL A 662 -26.65 -14.15 -4.40
CA VAL A 662 -25.63 -15.20 -4.27
C VAL A 662 -25.56 -15.70 -2.82
N ILE A 663 -25.56 -14.82 -1.82
CA ILE A 663 -25.55 -15.22 -0.40
C ILE A 663 -26.75 -16.14 -0.09
N GLU A 664 -27.94 -15.79 -0.59
CA GLU A 664 -29.13 -16.63 -0.45
C GLU A 664 -28.97 -17.99 -1.14
N ASP A 665 -28.42 -18.03 -2.36
CA ASP A 665 -28.13 -19.27 -3.06
C ASP A 665 -27.10 -20.15 -2.30
N GLN A 666 -26.07 -19.53 -1.72
CA GLN A 666 -25.02 -20.21 -0.94
C GLN A 666 -25.54 -20.80 0.38
N CYS A 667 -26.47 -20.12 1.03
CA CYS A 667 -27.16 -20.62 2.22
C CYS A 667 -28.17 -21.73 1.91
N GLY A 668 -28.57 -21.89 0.64
CA GLY A 668 -29.55 -22.87 0.20
C GLY A 668 -29.02 -23.80 -0.89
N PRO A 669 -29.55 -23.74 -2.13
CA PRO A 669 -29.37 -24.78 -3.14
C PRO A 669 -28.02 -24.80 -3.86
N ARG A 670 -27.18 -23.77 -3.70
CA ARG A 670 -25.87 -23.60 -4.37
C ARG A 670 -25.92 -23.83 -5.89
N ARG A 671 -26.88 -23.20 -6.55
CA ARG A 671 -27.07 -23.30 -8.01
C ARG A 671 -25.89 -22.73 -8.79
N TYR A 672 -25.24 -21.69 -8.25
CA TYR A 672 -24.13 -21.01 -8.92
C TYR A 672 -22.79 -21.72 -8.67
N ARG A 673 -22.61 -22.94 -9.20
CA ARG A 673 -21.43 -23.78 -8.87
C ARG A 673 -20.07 -23.14 -9.21
N ALA A 674 -19.94 -22.41 -10.32
CA ALA A 674 -18.68 -21.74 -10.63
C ALA A 674 -18.36 -20.60 -9.64
N VAL A 675 -19.39 -19.96 -9.07
CA VAL A 675 -19.24 -18.97 -8.00
C VAL A 675 -18.93 -19.66 -6.67
N ASP A 676 -19.49 -20.84 -6.43
CA ASP A 676 -19.12 -21.68 -5.26
C ASP A 676 -17.63 -22.07 -5.30
N ASP A 677 -17.10 -22.42 -6.47
CA ASP A 677 -15.65 -22.70 -6.64
C ASP A 677 -14.80 -21.47 -6.41
N LEU A 678 -15.21 -20.33 -6.97
CA LEU A 678 -14.55 -19.04 -6.75
C LEU A 678 -14.43 -18.79 -5.25
N LEU A 679 -15.55 -18.78 -4.54
CA LEU A 679 -15.58 -18.48 -3.11
C LEU A 679 -14.85 -19.52 -2.25
N SER A 680 -14.60 -20.73 -2.78
CA SER A 680 -13.86 -21.81 -2.11
C SER A 680 -12.38 -21.85 -2.48
N GLY A 681 -11.93 -21.03 -3.44
CA GLY A 681 -10.57 -21.11 -4.00
C GLY A 681 -10.26 -22.48 -4.62
N ALA A 682 -11.28 -23.17 -5.13
CA ALA A 682 -11.17 -24.56 -5.57
C ALA A 682 -10.43 -24.68 -6.91
N ALA A 683 -9.70 -25.79 -7.10
CA ALA A 683 -9.14 -26.15 -8.39
C ALA A 683 -10.25 -26.39 -9.43
N PRO A 684 -10.03 -26.06 -10.71
CA PRO A 684 -11.04 -26.20 -11.76
C PRO A 684 -11.47 -27.66 -11.96
N ARG A 685 -12.79 -27.90 -12.04
CA ARG A 685 -13.34 -29.20 -12.45
C ARG A 685 -13.31 -29.34 -13.98
N LEU A 686 -12.32 -30.07 -14.48
CA LEU A 686 -12.12 -30.32 -15.90
C LEU A 686 -12.33 -31.79 -16.24
N ASN A 687 -13.25 -32.08 -17.16
CA ASN A 687 -13.51 -33.44 -17.62
C ASN A 687 -12.29 -33.99 -18.39
N GLY A 688 -11.64 -35.02 -17.85
CA GLY A 688 -10.54 -35.71 -18.52
C GLY A 688 -9.16 -35.04 -18.40
N ILE A 689 -9.03 -33.99 -17.59
CA ILE A 689 -7.76 -33.29 -17.31
C ILE A 689 -7.53 -33.30 -15.80
N ALA A 690 -6.36 -33.78 -15.36
CA ALA A 690 -5.96 -33.80 -13.95
C ALA A 690 -4.47 -33.45 -13.81
N GLY A 691 -4.10 -32.74 -12.75
CA GLY A 691 -2.74 -32.22 -12.57
C GLY A 691 -2.51 -30.99 -13.45
N ASP A 692 -1.36 -30.91 -14.13
CA ASP A 692 -1.02 -29.80 -15.03
C ASP A 692 -2.06 -29.65 -16.15
N ILE A 693 -2.80 -28.54 -16.11
CA ILE A 693 -3.90 -28.23 -17.04
C ILE A 693 -3.41 -28.08 -18.48
N LEU A 694 -2.18 -27.56 -18.68
CA LEU A 694 -1.59 -27.46 -20.02
C LEU A 694 -0.96 -28.79 -20.46
N GLY A 695 -0.51 -29.62 -19.51
CA GLY A 695 0.18 -30.89 -19.78
C GLY A 695 1.41 -30.73 -20.68
N GLY A 696 2.11 -29.59 -20.60
CA GLY A 696 3.22 -29.23 -21.50
C GLY A 696 2.83 -28.89 -22.95
N GLY A 697 1.54 -28.74 -23.25
CA GLY A 697 1.02 -28.39 -24.58
C GLY A 697 1.16 -26.91 -24.95
N GLU A 698 0.89 -26.60 -26.23
CA GLU A 698 0.87 -25.22 -26.74
C GLU A 698 -0.26 -24.40 -26.04
N PRO A 699 0.00 -23.16 -25.59
CA PRO A 699 -0.94 -22.42 -24.73
C PRO A 699 -2.34 -22.22 -25.30
N VAL A 700 -2.49 -21.95 -26.61
CA VAL A 700 -3.81 -21.75 -27.23
C VAL A 700 -4.58 -23.07 -27.26
N ALA A 701 -3.95 -24.14 -27.76
CA ALA A 701 -4.58 -25.46 -27.84
C ALA A 701 -4.95 -26.00 -26.45
N GLY A 702 -4.06 -25.86 -25.47
CA GLY A 702 -4.30 -26.25 -24.08
C GLY A 702 -5.44 -25.45 -23.44
N ALA A 703 -5.45 -24.13 -23.61
CA ALA A 703 -6.53 -23.28 -23.09
C ALA A 703 -7.89 -23.60 -23.74
N MET A 704 -7.91 -23.91 -25.04
CA MET A 704 -9.13 -24.34 -25.74
C MET A 704 -9.65 -25.68 -25.18
N ALA A 705 -8.77 -26.67 -25.02
CA ALA A 705 -9.13 -27.97 -24.47
C ALA A 705 -9.65 -27.84 -23.02
N ALA A 706 -8.95 -27.08 -22.18
CA ALA A 706 -9.36 -26.82 -20.81
C ALA A 706 -10.73 -26.13 -20.75
N ALA A 707 -10.95 -25.07 -21.53
CA ALA A 707 -12.22 -24.33 -21.54
C ALA A 707 -13.42 -25.19 -22.00
N GLN A 708 -13.20 -26.09 -22.97
CA GLN A 708 -14.21 -27.06 -23.43
C GLN A 708 -14.49 -28.16 -22.40
N ALA A 709 -13.49 -28.54 -21.59
CA ALA A 709 -13.61 -29.56 -20.55
C ALA A 709 -14.28 -29.06 -19.26
N MET A 710 -14.50 -27.75 -19.11
CA MET A 710 -15.08 -27.15 -17.90
C MET A 710 -16.49 -27.68 -17.58
N ASP A 711 -16.67 -28.24 -16.38
CA ASP A 711 -17.99 -28.61 -15.86
C ASP A 711 -18.47 -27.62 -14.78
N ARG A 712 -19.21 -26.60 -15.23
CA ARG A 712 -19.78 -25.51 -14.41
C ARG A 712 -18.81 -25.06 -13.32
N THR A 713 -17.61 -24.65 -13.73
CA THR A 713 -16.45 -24.37 -12.88
C THR A 713 -15.85 -23.01 -13.23
N LEU A 714 -14.85 -22.58 -12.45
CA LEU A 714 -14.00 -21.44 -12.75
C LEU A 714 -12.60 -21.87 -13.23
N LEU A 715 -12.03 -21.20 -14.24
CA LEU A 715 -10.67 -21.41 -14.75
C LEU A 715 -9.88 -20.08 -14.76
N PRO A 716 -8.82 -19.95 -13.94
CA PRO A 716 -7.89 -18.83 -14.01
C PRO A 716 -6.88 -18.98 -15.16
N ILE A 717 -6.65 -17.89 -15.91
CA ILE A 717 -5.60 -17.74 -16.92
C ILE A 717 -4.81 -16.48 -16.59
N GLN A 718 -3.59 -16.65 -16.10
CA GLN A 718 -2.68 -15.56 -15.86
C GLN A 718 -1.79 -15.34 -17.08
N GLY A 719 -1.83 -14.12 -17.62
CA GLY A 719 -0.99 -13.74 -18.75
C GLY A 719 -0.12 -12.52 -18.46
N PRO A 720 1.17 -12.73 -18.16
CA PRO A 720 2.16 -11.65 -18.06
C PRO A 720 2.21 -10.72 -19.29
N PRO A 721 2.89 -9.56 -19.21
CA PRO A 721 3.04 -8.62 -20.33
C PRO A 721 3.57 -9.26 -21.62
N GLY A 722 2.88 -9.02 -22.73
CA GLY A 722 3.31 -9.47 -24.07
C GLY A 722 3.10 -10.96 -24.37
N THR A 723 2.42 -11.70 -23.50
CA THR A 723 2.14 -13.16 -23.67
C THR A 723 0.98 -13.48 -24.60
N GLY A 724 0.24 -12.46 -25.04
CA GLY A 724 -0.87 -12.63 -25.98
C GLY A 724 -2.20 -13.03 -25.33
N LYS A 725 -2.49 -12.59 -24.10
CA LYS A 725 -3.79 -12.79 -23.41
C LYS A 725 -5.01 -12.65 -24.32
N THR A 726 -5.14 -11.52 -25.01
CA THR A 726 -6.27 -11.24 -25.90
C THR A 726 -6.30 -12.19 -27.11
N HIS A 727 -5.14 -12.63 -27.59
CA HIS A 727 -5.02 -13.59 -28.70
C HIS A 727 -5.51 -14.98 -28.28
N VAL A 728 -5.09 -15.47 -27.12
CA VAL A 728 -5.56 -16.74 -26.53
C VAL A 728 -7.07 -16.65 -26.26
N THR A 729 -7.50 -15.61 -25.56
CA THR A 729 -8.90 -15.39 -25.17
C THR A 729 -9.83 -15.38 -26.38
N ALA A 730 -9.49 -14.63 -27.43
CA ALA A 730 -10.29 -14.55 -28.65
C ALA A 730 -10.49 -15.93 -29.30
N ARG A 731 -9.42 -16.73 -29.43
CA ARG A 731 -9.48 -18.07 -30.04
C ARG A 731 -10.30 -19.06 -29.21
N VAL A 732 -10.16 -19.01 -27.88
CA VAL A 732 -10.98 -19.82 -26.97
C VAL A 732 -12.47 -19.45 -27.10
N ILE A 733 -12.80 -18.15 -27.10
CA ILE A 733 -14.18 -17.67 -27.27
C ILE A 733 -14.75 -18.16 -28.61
N LEU A 734 -14.04 -18.00 -29.73
CA LEU A 734 -14.52 -18.45 -31.03
C LEU A 734 -14.70 -19.97 -31.10
N ALA A 735 -13.82 -20.75 -30.46
CA ALA A 735 -13.95 -22.20 -30.39
C ALA A 735 -15.22 -22.64 -29.63
N LEU A 736 -15.54 -21.98 -28.52
CA LEU A 736 -16.77 -22.23 -27.76
C LEU A 736 -18.01 -21.82 -28.56
N VAL A 737 -17.98 -20.68 -29.25
CA VAL A 737 -19.09 -20.24 -30.11
C VAL A 737 -19.33 -21.22 -31.27
N LYS A 738 -18.26 -21.75 -31.89
CA LYS A 738 -18.37 -22.80 -32.92
C LYS A 738 -19.00 -24.08 -32.39
N ALA A 739 -18.78 -24.40 -31.11
CA ALA A 739 -19.44 -25.51 -30.42
C ALA A 739 -20.91 -25.21 -30.06
N GLY A 740 -21.44 -24.04 -30.42
CA GLY A 740 -22.84 -23.65 -30.22
C GLY A 740 -23.10 -22.92 -28.90
N HIS A 741 -22.07 -22.52 -28.19
CA HIS A 741 -22.20 -21.89 -26.88
C HIS A 741 -22.34 -20.38 -26.95
N ARG A 742 -22.99 -19.82 -25.92
CA ARG A 742 -23.19 -18.39 -25.76
C ARG A 742 -22.23 -17.82 -24.72
N VAL A 743 -21.52 -16.75 -25.07
CA VAL A 743 -20.39 -16.24 -24.30
C VAL A 743 -20.60 -14.79 -23.87
N ALA A 744 -20.42 -14.52 -22.58
CA ALA A 744 -20.33 -13.18 -22.02
C ALA A 744 -18.85 -12.75 -21.90
N VAL A 745 -18.57 -11.47 -22.14
CA VAL A 745 -17.26 -10.84 -21.97
C VAL A 745 -17.40 -9.62 -21.06
N ALA A 746 -16.71 -9.65 -19.92
CA ALA A 746 -16.75 -8.59 -18.92
C ALA A 746 -15.36 -8.06 -18.59
N SER A 747 -15.32 -6.83 -18.08
CA SER A 747 -14.15 -6.19 -17.46
C SER A 747 -14.63 -4.98 -16.64
N ASN A 748 -13.71 -4.29 -15.96
CA ASN A 748 -13.99 -3.02 -15.28
C ASN A 748 -14.19 -1.85 -16.25
N SER A 749 -13.67 -1.93 -17.49
CA SER A 749 -13.74 -0.84 -18.48
C SER A 749 -14.34 -1.30 -19.81
N HIS A 750 -15.08 -0.40 -20.46
CA HIS A 750 -15.59 -0.63 -21.83
C HIS A 750 -14.46 -0.79 -22.85
N GLU A 751 -13.29 -0.17 -22.61
CA GLU A 751 -12.13 -0.30 -23.48
C GLU A 751 -11.57 -1.73 -23.50
N ALA A 752 -11.40 -2.36 -22.34
CA ALA A 752 -10.94 -3.74 -22.25
C ALA A 752 -11.92 -4.70 -22.95
N ILE A 753 -13.22 -4.54 -22.69
CA ILE A 753 -14.27 -5.33 -23.36
C ILE A 753 -14.20 -5.16 -24.89
N ARG A 754 -14.07 -3.92 -25.37
CA ARG A 754 -13.93 -3.63 -26.80
C ARG A 754 -12.70 -4.32 -27.40
N ASN A 755 -11.56 -4.30 -26.71
CA ASN A 755 -10.32 -4.92 -27.18
C ASN A 755 -10.47 -6.44 -27.37
N VAL A 756 -11.18 -7.13 -26.48
CA VAL A 756 -11.49 -8.57 -26.62
C VAL A 756 -12.41 -8.83 -27.80
N LEU A 757 -13.49 -8.05 -27.95
CA LEU A 757 -14.44 -8.21 -29.06
C LEU A 757 -13.78 -7.98 -30.42
N LEU A 758 -12.95 -6.93 -30.55
CA LEU A 758 -12.16 -6.69 -31.76
C LEU A 758 -11.11 -7.80 -31.98
N GLY A 759 -10.53 -8.35 -30.91
CA GLY A 759 -9.67 -9.52 -30.98
C GLY A 759 -10.38 -10.74 -31.56
N CYS A 760 -11.64 -10.98 -31.20
CA CYS A 760 -12.46 -12.04 -31.76
C CYS A 760 -12.75 -11.83 -33.25
N LEU A 761 -13.02 -10.59 -33.69
CA LEU A 761 -13.20 -10.29 -35.10
C LEU A 761 -11.94 -10.60 -35.92
N ARG A 762 -10.77 -10.13 -35.45
CA ARG A 762 -9.48 -10.42 -36.11
C ARG A 762 -9.18 -11.92 -36.16
N ALA A 763 -9.35 -12.63 -35.05
CA ALA A 763 -9.13 -14.08 -35.03
C ALA A 763 -10.08 -14.82 -35.98
N ARG A 764 -11.32 -14.36 -36.13
CA ARG A 764 -12.27 -14.91 -37.10
C ARG A 764 -11.83 -14.66 -38.55
N GLU A 765 -11.32 -13.47 -38.86
CA GLU A 765 -10.79 -13.14 -40.18
C GLU A 765 -9.56 -13.99 -40.52
N GLU A 766 -8.65 -14.18 -39.56
CA GLU A 766 -7.47 -15.06 -39.68
C GLU A 766 -7.85 -16.51 -39.99
N GLU A 767 -9.02 -16.97 -39.51
CA GLU A 767 -9.59 -18.30 -39.78
C GLU A 767 -10.46 -18.37 -41.06
N GLY A 768 -10.50 -17.30 -41.85
CA GLY A 768 -11.24 -17.25 -43.12
C GLY A 768 -12.72 -16.82 -43.02
N GLY A 769 -13.21 -16.43 -41.83
CA GLY A 769 -14.47 -15.70 -41.66
C GLY A 769 -15.78 -16.47 -41.89
N THR A 770 -15.72 -17.77 -42.13
CA THR A 770 -16.80 -18.55 -42.78
C THR A 770 -18.01 -18.92 -41.91
N PHE A 771 -17.93 -18.88 -40.58
CA PHE A 771 -19.03 -19.29 -39.71
C PHE A 771 -19.87 -18.09 -39.19
N PRO A 772 -21.19 -18.25 -39.00
CA PRO A 772 -22.05 -17.17 -38.52
C PRO A 772 -21.82 -16.92 -37.02
N VAL A 773 -21.48 -15.69 -36.67
CA VAL A 773 -21.36 -15.22 -35.28
C VAL A 773 -21.82 -13.77 -35.20
N SER A 774 -22.56 -13.44 -34.15
CA SER A 774 -23.05 -12.10 -33.84
C SER A 774 -22.41 -11.59 -32.54
N PHE A 775 -22.00 -10.31 -32.56
CA PHE A 775 -21.36 -9.63 -31.44
C PHE A 775 -22.21 -8.44 -31.01
N ALA A 776 -22.41 -8.28 -29.70
CA ALA A 776 -23.06 -7.10 -29.13
C ALA A 776 -22.25 -6.56 -27.95
N HIS A 777 -22.28 -5.25 -27.72
CA HIS A 777 -21.63 -4.60 -26.58
C HIS A 777 -22.60 -3.61 -25.94
N LYS A 778 -22.90 -3.79 -24.65
CA LYS A 778 -23.60 -2.81 -23.82
C LYS A 778 -22.67 -1.63 -23.53
N VAL A 779 -23.01 -0.43 -24.01
CA VAL A 779 -22.21 0.80 -23.84
C VAL A 779 -22.95 1.86 -23.02
N SER A 780 -22.25 2.80 -22.39
CA SER A 780 -22.82 3.83 -21.51
C SER A 780 -23.41 5.07 -22.24
N GLY A 781 -23.39 5.09 -23.59
CA GLY A 781 -23.82 6.23 -24.43
C GLY A 781 -22.70 7.27 -24.60
N GLY A 782 -22.43 7.71 -25.84
CA GLY A 782 -21.29 8.58 -26.19
C GLY A 782 -20.47 8.01 -27.35
N ASP A 783 -19.23 8.48 -27.52
CA ASP A 783 -18.24 7.82 -28.38
C ASP A 783 -17.87 6.45 -27.77
N ASP A 784 -18.18 5.37 -28.48
CA ASP A 784 -17.94 3.99 -28.06
C ASP A 784 -16.57 3.46 -28.52
N GLY A 785 -15.82 4.26 -29.28
CA GLY A 785 -14.50 3.94 -29.81
C GLY A 785 -14.51 2.86 -30.91
N TYR A 786 -15.68 2.48 -31.43
CA TYR A 786 -15.76 1.60 -32.59
C TYR A 786 -15.72 2.41 -33.89
N ALA A 787 -15.12 1.83 -34.93
CA ALA A 787 -15.32 2.33 -36.29
C ALA A 787 -16.81 2.21 -36.67
N SER A 788 -17.29 3.13 -37.52
CA SER A 788 -18.71 3.21 -37.88
C SER A 788 -19.24 1.97 -38.61
N ASP A 789 -18.36 1.27 -39.31
CA ASP A 789 -18.62 0.02 -40.05
C ASP A 789 -18.34 -1.26 -39.23
N CYS A 790 -17.99 -1.13 -37.95
CA CYS A 790 -17.69 -2.27 -37.11
C CYS A 790 -18.94 -3.19 -36.95
N PRO A 791 -18.79 -4.51 -37.12
CA PRO A 791 -19.92 -5.46 -37.05
C PRO A 791 -20.42 -5.71 -35.61
N VAL A 792 -19.84 -5.07 -34.59
CA VAL A 792 -20.31 -5.16 -33.20
C VAL A 792 -21.53 -4.26 -33.00
N HIS A 793 -22.65 -4.85 -32.58
CA HIS A 793 -23.85 -4.08 -32.25
C HIS A 793 -23.68 -3.33 -30.92
N ARG A 794 -23.75 -1.99 -30.93
CA ARG A 794 -23.63 -1.15 -29.72
C ARG A 794 -25.00 -0.86 -29.13
N ALA A 795 -25.27 -1.36 -27.94
CA ALA A 795 -26.55 -1.23 -27.24
C ALA A 795 -26.46 -0.22 -26.09
N ALA A 796 -27.18 0.91 -26.20
CA ALA A 796 -27.24 1.94 -25.16
C ALA A 796 -28.28 1.62 -24.07
N ALA A 797 -29.33 0.87 -24.38
CA ALA A 797 -30.34 0.41 -23.43
C ALA A 797 -29.98 -0.99 -22.89
N ASN A 798 -30.37 -1.29 -21.64
CA ASN A 798 -30.10 -2.60 -21.03
C ASN A 798 -31.01 -3.70 -21.60
N ASP A 799 -32.20 -3.33 -22.07
CA ASP A 799 -33.28 -4.19 -22.57
C ASP A 799 -33.25 -4.38 -24.11
N ASP A 800 -32.15 -3.98 -24.76
CA ASP A 800 -31.98 -4.15 -26.19
C ASP A 800 -32.02 -5.66 -26.56
N LEU A 801 -32.97 -6.04 -27.42
CA LEU A 801 -33.24 -7.43 -27.78
C LEU A 801 -32.01 -8.17 -28.34
N ILE A 802 -31.06 -7.46 -28.94
CA ILE A 802 -29.83 -8.07 -29.45
C ILE A 802 -28.93 -8.60 -28.33
N LEU A 803 -28.94 -7.97 -27.15
CA LEU A 803 -28.17 -8.40 -25.98
C LEU A 803 -28.68 -9.74 -25.45
N ALA A 804 -29.95 -10.07 -25.69
CA ALA A 804 -30.55 -11.36 -25.35
C ALA A 804 -30.32 -12.47 -26.40
N ARG A 805 -29.84 -12.12 -27.61
CA ARG A 805 -29.74 -13.06 -28.74
C ARG A 805 -28.34 -13.26 -29.31
N ALA A 806 -27.44 -12.28 -29.15
CA ALA A 806 -26.10 -12.36 -29.73
C ALA A 806 -25.29 -13.54 -29.15
N ASN A 807 -24.37 -14.09 -29.96
CA ASN A 807 -23.50 -15.20 -29.57
C ASN A 807 -22.46 -14.76 -28.55
N VAL A 808 -21.88 -13.58 -28.74
CA VAL A 808 -20.89 -12.97 -27.85
C VAL A 808 -21.40 -11.60 -27.40
N VAL A 809 -21.52 -11.40 -26.09
CA VAL A 809 -22.05 -10.17 -25.50
C VAL A 809 -21.00 -9.55 -24.57
N GLY A 810 -20.63 -8.31 -24.82
CA GLY A 810 -19.77 -7.50 -23.96
C GLY A 810 -20.56 -6.61 -23.00
N GLY A 811 -20.16 -6.53 -21.73
CA GLY A 811 -20.79 -5.66 -20.74
C GLY A 811 -19.99 -5.57 -19.45
N THR A 812 -20.21 -4.52 -18.64
CA THR A 812 -19.57 -4.41 -17.32
C THR A 812 -20.28 -5.27 -16.27
N ALA A 813 -19.71 -5.39 -15.08
CA ALA A 813 -20.33 -6.10 -13.96
C ALA A 813 -21.78 -5.60 -13.67
N PHE A 814 -22.03 -4.31 -13.84
CA PHE A 814 -23.36 -3.70 -13.66
C PHE A 814 -24.42 -4.27 -14.61
N PHE A 815 -24.04 -4.61 -15.84
CA PHE A 815 -24.95 -5.22 -16.80
C PHE A 815 -25.21 -6.68 -16.44
N PHE A 816 -24.14 -7.45 -16.22
CA PHE A 816 -24.25 -8.90 -15.99
C PHE A 816 -24.82 -9.28 -14.61
N ALA A 817 -24.77 -8.39 -13.61
CA ALA A 817 -25.38 -8.62 -12.30
C ALA A 817 -26.92 -8.59 -12.30
N ARG A 818 -27.55 -8.07 -13.36
CA ARG A 818 -29.01 -7.92 -13.47
C ARG A 818 -29.71 -9.28 -13.60
N ASP A 819 -30.91 -9.39 -13.04
CA ASP A 819 -31.69 -10.63 -13.04
C ASP A 819 -32.01 -11.17 -14.44
N GLU A 820 -32.15 -10.27 -15.42
CA GLU A 820 -32.37 -10.58 -16.83
C GLU A 820 -31.28 -11.48 -17.44
N ASN A 821 -30.07 -11.48 -16.85
CA ASN A 821 -28.91 -12.24 -17.32
C ASN A 821 -28.68 -13.55 -16.56
N LEU A 822 -29.50 -13.88 -15.56
CA LEU A 822 -29.35 -15.07 -14.71
C LEU A 822 -29.15 -16.35 -15.50
N GLN A 823 -27.96 -16.95 -15.38
CA GLN A 823 -27.58 -18.18 -16.08
C GLN A 823 -27.89 -18.16 -17.60
N GLY A 824 -27.93 -16.97 -18.21
CA GLY A 824 -28.26 -16.74 -19.62
C GLY A 824 -27.09 -16.97 -20.57
N PHE A 825 -25.90 -17.19 -20.04
CA PHE A 825 -24.67 -17.48 -20.76
C PHE A 825 -24.08 -18.82 -20.32
N ASP A 826 -23.42 -19.50 -21.25
CA ASP A 826 -22.74 -20.75 -20.92
C ASP A 826 -21.34 -20.46 -20.33
N TRP A 827 -20.62 -19.46 -20.86
CA TRP A 827 -19.34 -18.97 -20.34
C TRP A 827 -19.36 -17.47 -20.09
N LEU A 828 -18.68 -17.04 -19.03
CA LEU A 828 -18.31 -15.65 -18.75
C LEU A 828 -16.79 -15.53 -18.76
N PHE A 829 -16.25 -14.77 -19.71
CA PHE A 829 -14.85 -14.37 -19.75
C PHE A 829 -14.70 -13.00 -19.09
N VAL A 830 -13.78 -12.90 -18.14
CA VAL A 830 -13.49 -11.65 -17.43
C VAL A 830 -12.07 -11.25 -17.77
N ASP A 831 -11.90 -10.24 -18.62
CA ASP A 831 -10.58 -9.71 -18.99
C ASP A 831 -10.13 -8.63 -18.00
N GLU A 832 -8.82 -8.51 -17.82
CA GLU A 832 -8.19 -7.73 -16.74
C GLU A 832 -8.73 -8.12 -15.35
N ALA A 833 -8.96 -9.42 -15.12
CA ALA A 833 -9.52 -9.96 -13.87
C ALA A 833 -8.69 -9.63 -12.62
N GLY A 834 -7.39 -9.33 -12.75
CA GLY A 834 -6.55 -8.82 -11.67
C GLY A 834 -6.96 -7.43 -11.16
N GLN A 835 -7.84 -6.73 -11.86
CA GLN A 835 -8.41 -5.45 -11.44
C GLN A 835 -9.86 -5.60 -10.93
N VAL A 836 -10.49 -6.75 -11.09
CA VAL A 836 -11.90 -6.97 -10.77
C VAL A 836 -12.04 -7.50 -9.34
N GLY A 837 -12.68 -6.74 -8.46
CA GLY A 837 -12.88 -7.13 -7.06
C GLY A 837 -13.74 -8.37 -6.89
N LEU A 838 -13.45 -9.15 -5.84
CA LEU A 838 -14.16 -10.39 -5.54
C LEU A 838 -15.68 -10.19 -5.45
N ALA A 839 -16.15 -9.11 -4.82
CA ALA A 839 -17.59 -8.80 -4.71
C ALA A 839 -18.25 -8.54 -6.08
N ASN A 840 -17.56 -7.84 -6.99
CA ASN A 840 -18.06 -7.60 -8.35
C ASN A 840 -18.10 -8.89 -9.16
N MET A 841 -17.08 -9.74 -9.02
CA MET A 841 -17.02 -11.05 -9.66
C MET A 841 -18.15 -11.97 -9.18
N VAL A 842 -18.40 -12.02 -7.88
CA VAL A 842 -19.52 -12.76 -7.30
C VAL A 842 -20.85 -12.27 -7.86
N ALA A 843 -21.06 -10.94 -7.91
CA ALA A 843 -22.27 -10.34 -8.43
C ALA A 843 -22.54 -10.70 -9.90
N MET A 844 -21.54 -10.57 -10.78
CA MET A 844 -21.72 -10.86 -12.21
C MET A 844 -21.60 -12.35 -12.57
N GLY A 845 -20.96 -13.15 -11.72
CA GLY A 845 -20.75 -14.58 -11.93
C GLY A 845 -22.06 -15.37 -12.04
N ARG A 846 -23.15 -14.88 -11.43
CA ARG A 846 -24.50 -15.48 -11.55
C ARG A 846 -25.04 -15.50 -13.00
N ALA A 847 -24.45 -14.72 -13.91
CA ALA A 847 -24.87 -14.66 -15.31
C ALA A 847 -24.50 -15.91 -16.13
N ALA A 848 -23.51 -16.71 -15.69
CA ALA A 848 -22.98 -17.81 -16.48
C ALA A 848 -22.78 -19.12 -15.71
N ARG A 849 -22.66 -20.23 -16.44
CA ARG A 849 -22.42 -21.57 -15.90
C ARG A 849 -20.94 -21.84 -15.66
N ASN A 850 -20.08 -21.38 -16.57
CA ASN A 850 -18.62 -21.47 -16.50
C ASN A 850 -18.01 -20.06 -16.45
N ILE A 851 -16.91 -19.89 -15.71
CA ILE A 851 -16.21 -18.60 -15.57
C ILE A 851 -14.74 -18.76 -15.96
N VAL A 852 -14.23 -17.90 -16.84
CA VAL A 852 -12.81 -17.83 -17.18
C VAL A 852 -12.26 -16.47 -16.76
N LEU A 853 -11.33 -16.46 -15.82
CA LEU A 853 -10.66 -15.24 -15.36
C LEU A 853 -9.39 -15.05 -16.17
N VAL A 854 -9.28 -13.96 -16.91
CA VAL A 854 -8.09 -13.64 -17.71
C VAL A 854 -7.51 -12.33 -17.22
N GLY A 855 -6.22 -12.32 -16.89
CA GLY A 855 -5.58 -11.09 -16.44
C GLY A 855 -4.21 -11.32 -15.87
N ASP A 856 -3.74 -10.35 -15.11
CA ASP A 856 -2.46 -10.44 -14.42
C ASP A 856 -2.50 -9.62 -13.13
N PRO A 857 -2.59 -10.26 -11.95
CA PRO A 857 -2.64 -9.54 -10.69
C PRO A 857 -1.31 -8.88 -10.32
N ARG A 858 -0.22 -9.21 -11.03
CA ARG A 858 1.09 -8.58 -10.85
C ARG A 858 1.25 -7.28 -11.66
N GLN A 859 0.25 -6.89 -12.47
CA GLN A 859 0.14 -5.55 -13.07
C GLN A 859 -0.69 -4.62 -12.17
N LEU A 860 -1.13 -3.45 -12.64
CA LEU A 860 -1.78 -2.46 -11.77
C LEU A 860 -2.96 -3.07 -10.99
N PRO A 861 -2.97 -2.94 -9.64
CA PRO A 861 -3.98 -3.55 -8.80
C PRO A 861 -5.35 -2.87 -8.97
N GLN A 862 -6.39 -3.51 -8.44
CA GLN A 862 -7.68 -2.86 -8.27
C GLN A 862 -7.53 -1.61 -7.38
N VAL A 863 -8.20 -0.53 -7.78
CA VAL A 863 -8.38 0.64 -6.92
C VAL A 863 -9.59 0.38 -6.02
N ILE A 864 -9.34 0.13 -4.73
CA ILE A 864 -10.36 0.13 -3.67
C ILE A 864 -10.19 1.39 -2.82
N GLN A 865 -11.30 1.99 -2.42
CA GLN A 865 -11.33 3.15 -1.52
C GLN A 865 -11.74 2.74 -0.11
N GLY A 866 -12.64 1.77 0.02
CA GLY A 866 -13.15 1.28 1.31
C GLY A 866 -12.17 0.36 2.04
N ALA A 867 -12.31 0.31 3.37
CA ALA A 867 -11.64 -0.70 4.18
C ALA A 867 -12.45 -2.00 4.15
N HIS A 868 -11.83 -3.06 3.64
CA HIS A 868 -12.43 -4.39 3.56
C HIS A 868 -11.50 -5.41 4.21
N PRO A 869 -11.99 -6.27 5.12
CA PRO A 869 -11.20 -7.38 5.64
C PRO A 869 -10.76 -8.32 4.52
N ALA A 870 -9.55 -8.86 4.62
CA ALA A 870 -9.13 -9.92 3.72
C ALA A 870 -9.98 -11.19 3.95
N PRO A 871 -10.35 -11.93 2.89
CA PRO A 871 -9.93 -11.74 1.50
C PRO A 871 -10.89 -10.88 0.64
N ALA A 872 -11.88 -10.21 1.24
CA ALA A 872 -12.86 -9.41 0.48
C ALA A 872 -12.24 -8.18 -0.22
N ASN A 873 -11.05 -7.74 0.22
CA ASN A 873 -10.27 -6.66 -0.40
C ASN A 873 -9.49 -7.09 -1.66
N LEU A 874 -9.42 -8.39 -1.98
CA LEU A 874 -8.63 -8.90 -3.10
C LEU A 874 -9.41 -8.83 -4.42
N SER A 875 -8.68 -8.74 -5.54
CA SER A 875 -9.25 -9.06 -6.84
C SER A 875 -9.59 -10.56 -6.92
N CYS A 876 -10.52 -10.91 -7.81
CA CYS A 876 -10.91 -12.31 -7.98
C CYS A 876 -9.76 -13.19 -8.46
N LEU A 877 -8.81 -12.65 -9.23
CA LEU A 877 -7.65 -13.40 -9.68
C LEU A 877 -6.59 -13.53 -8.58
N GLU A 878 -6.32 -12.49 -7.78
CA GLU A 878 -5.45 -12.59 -6.60
C GLU A 878 -5.94 -13.65 -5.62
N TRP A 879 -7.26 -13.66 -5.33
CA TRP A 879 -7.87 -14.67 -4.47
C TRP A 879 -7.63 -16.10 -4.99
N MET A 880 -7.75 -16.33 -6.30
CA MET A 880 -7.50 -17.65 -6.89
C MET A 880 -6.02 -18.05 -6.90
N LEU A 881 -5.09 -17.09 -6.93
CA LEU A 881 -3.65 -17.35 -6.84
C LEU A 881 -3.20 -17.67 -5.41
N GLY A 882 -3.91 -17.17 -4.40
CA GLY A 882 -3.51 -17.31 -3.00
C GLY A 882 -2.15 -16.66 -2.75
N GLU A 883 -1.21 -17.40 -2.18
CA GLU A 883 0.13 -16.89 -1.85
C GLU A 883 1.10 -16.87 -3.05
N HIS A 884 0.73 -17.47 -4.19
CA HIS A 884 1.62 -17.63 -5.33
C HIS A 884 1.74 -16.35 -6.18
N ALA A 885 2.92 -16.07 -6.75
CA ALA A 885 3.05 -15.00 -7.74
C ALA A 885 2.57 -15.40 -9.13
N THR A 886 2.68 -16.69 -9.42
CA THR A 886 2.21 -17.27 -10.66
C THR A 886 1.20 -18.38 -10.38
N VAL A 887 0.17 -18.50 -11.23
CA VAL A 887 -0.86 -19.52 -11.04
C VAL A 887 -0.25 -20.94 -11.06
N PRO A 888 -0.55 -21.80 -10.08
CA PRO A 888 -0.10 -23.18 -10.08
C PRO A 888 -0.66 -23.98 -11.27
N PRO A 889 0.10 -24.92 -11.86
CA PRO A 889 -0.34 -25.68 -13.04
C PRO A 889 -1.61 -26.51 -12.86
N ASP A 890 -1.92 -26.93 -11.63
CA ASP A 890 -3.13 -27.67 -11.26
C ASP A 890 -4.33 -26.78 -10.96
N ARG A 891 -4.12 -25.46 -10.84
CA ARG A 891 -5.15 -24.48 -10.48
C ARG A 891 -5.54 -23.55 -11.63
N GLY A 892 -4.69 -23.38 -12.62
CA GLY A 892 -4.98 -22.55 -13.78
C GLY A 892 -3.86 -22.57 -14.82
N ILE A 893 -3.95 -21.66 -15.77
CA ILE A 893 -3.03 -21.58 -16.91
C ILE A 893 -2.13 -20.36 -16.76
N PHE A 894 -0.81 -20.58 -16.70
CA PHE A 894 0.19 -19.52 -16.77
C PHE A 894 0.74 -19.42 -18.19
N LEU A 895 0.56 -18.27 -18.85
CA LEU A 895 1.14 -18.02 -20.18
C LEU A 895 2.63 -17.68 -20.02
N ALA A 896 3.49 -18.69 -20.13
CA ALA A 896 4.90 -18.60 -19.76
C ALA A 896 5.81 -17.89 -20.78
N GLU A 897 5.33 -17.53 -21.97
CA GLU A 897 6.17 -17.00 -23.06
C GLU A 897 5.71 -15.61 -23.55
N THR A 898 6.57 -14.60 -23.44
CA THR A 898 6.33 -13.26 -23.97
C THR A 898 6.84 -13.09 -25.39
N ARG A 899 6.05 -12.45 -26.26
CA ARG A 899 6.43 -12.10 -27.64
C ARG A 899 6.80 -10.62 -27.83
N ARG A 900 7.02 -9.92 -26.72
CA ARG A 900 7.34 -8.49 -26.69
C ARG A 900 8.81 -8.24 -26.31
N MET A 901 9.21 -8.75 -25.14
CA MET A 901 10.44 -8.35 -24.49
C MET A 901 11.63 -9.16 -24.99
N HIS A 902 12.76 -8.50 -25.27
CA HIS A 902 14.06 -9.14 -25.41
C HIS A 902 14.42 -9.91 -24.12
N PRO A 903 15.14 -11.06 -24.19
CA PRO A 903 15.51 -11.86 -23.02
C PRO A 903 16.08 -11.04 -21.86
N ALA A 904 17.06 -10.16 -22.11
CA ALA A 904 17.66 -9.30 -21.08
C ALA A 904 16.69 -8.32 -20.37
N VAL A 905 15.55 -7.97 -20.98
CA VAL A 905 14.47 -7.22 -20.29
C VAL A 905 13.56 -8.18 -19.54
N CYS A 906 13.22 -9.29 -20.19
CA CYS A 906 12.35 -10.33 -19.63
C CYS A 906 12.95 -10.96 -18.36
N ASP A 907 14.26 -11.19 -18.30
CA ASP A 907 14.92 -11.84 -17.17
C ASP A 907 14.74 -11.05 -15.87
N PHE A 908 14.85 -9.72 -15.93
CA PHE A 908 14.59 -8.85 -14.79
C PHE A 908 13.14 -9.02 -14.31
N ILE A 909 12.18 -8.87 -15.23
CA ILE A 909 10.75 -8.98 -14.92
C ILE A 909 10.38 -10.38 -14.44
N SER A 910 10.91 -11.42 -15.07
CA SER A 910 10.65 -12.81 -14.75
C SER A 910 11.11 -13.14 -13.33
N ASN A 911 12.35 -12.78 -13.00
CA ASN A 911 12.93 -13.09 -11.70
C ASN A 911 12.28 -12.30 -10.56
N GLN A 912 11.99 -11.01 -10.77
CA GLN A 912 11.47 -10.12 -9.72
C GLN A 912 9.94 -10.19 -9.56
N VAL A 913 9.21 -10.62 -10.59
CA VAL A 913 7.73 -10.53 -10.61
C VAL A 913 7.05 -11.89 -10.80
N TYR A 914 7.64 -12.80 -11.58
CA TYR A 914 7.00 -14.05 -12.02
C TYR A 914 7.79 -15.31 -11.65
N GLU A 915 8.53 -15.28 -10.53
CA GLU A 915 9.24 -16.44 -9.98
C GLU A 915 10.23 -17.12 -10.95
N GLY A 916 10.70 -16.39 -11.97
CA GLY A 916 11.56 -16.94 -13.03
C GLY A 916 10.83 -17.79 -14.08
N ARG A 917 9.49 -17.86 -14.05
CA ARG A 917 8.68 -18.70 -14.96
C ARG A 917 8.35 -18.03 -16.30
N LEU A 918 8.59 -16.72 -16.46
CA LEU A 918 8.35 -16.00 -17.71
C LEU A 918 9.61 -16.05 -18.60
N ALA A 919 9.45 -16.51 -19.83
CA ALA A 919 10.51 -16.57 -20.83
C ALA A 919 10.17 -15.72 -22.06
N SER A 920 11.20 -15.29 -22.78
CA SER A 920 11.08 -14.62 -24.07
C SER A 920 10.96 -15.63 -25.21
N HIS A 921 10.03 -15.41 -26.14
CA HIS A 921 10.00 -16.15 -27.40
C HIS A 921 11.29 -15.89 -28.18
N SER A 922 11.86 -16.92 -28.81
CA SER A 922 13.16 -16.88 -29.50
C SER A 922 13.31 -15.72 -30.49
N ASP A 923 12.27 -15.41 -31.26
CA ASP A 923 12.25 -14.27 -32.20
C ASP A 923 12.57 -12.90 -31.56
N THR A 924 12.31 -12.74 -30.26
CA THR A 924 12.56 -11.47 -29.55
C THR A 924 14.04 -11.23 -29.26
N GLU A 925 14.90 -12.24 -29.34
CA GLU A 925 16.35 -12.12 -29.15
C GLU A 925 17.01 -11.27 -30.25
N ARG A 926 16.37 -11.19 -31.43
CA ARG A 926 16.85 -10.35 -32.55
C ARG A 926 16.70 -8.85 -32.29
N GLN A 927 15.89 -8.48 -31.31
CA GLN A 927 15.56 -7.10 -30.98
C GLN A 927 16.76 -6.38 -30.35
N ARG A 928 17.24 -5.30 -30.98
CA ARG A 928 18.38 -4.56 -30.45
C ARG A 928 18.48 -3.13 -30.95
N LEU A 929 19.10 -2.30 -30.13
CA LEU A 929 19.55 -0.95 -30.47
C LEU A 929 21.02 -0.98 -30.89
N THR A 930 21.38 -0.13 -31.84
CA THR A 930 22.76 0.02 -32.32
C THR A 930 23.03 1.50 -32.66
N GLY A 931 24.30 1.92 -32.60
CA GLY A 931 24.69 3.29 -32.92
C GLY A 931 24.36 4.31 -31.82
N THR A 932 24.26 3.86 -30.56
CA THR A 932 23.97 4.68 -29.36
C THR A 932 25.03 4.42 -28.30
N ALA A 933 25.19 5.33 -27.33
CA ALA A 933 26.05 5.11 -26.16
C ALA A 933 25.46 4.10 -25.15
N TRP A 934 24.17 3.80 -25.29
CA TRP A 934 23.43 2.89 -24.41
C TRP A 934 23.56 1.42 -24.79
N PRO A 935 23.33 0.47 -23.86
CA PRO A 935 23.29 -0.95 -24.15
C PRO A 935 22.30 -1.30 -25.26
N SER A 936 22.59 -2.37 -26.02
CA SER A 936 21.75 -2.80 -27.13
C SER A 936 20.38 -3.32 -26.70
N ALA A 937 20.29 -3.91 -25.51
CA ALA A 937 19.05 -4.35 -24.86
C ALA A 937 19.28 -4.57 -23.36
N GLY A 938 18.19 -4.59 -22.58
CA GLY A 938 18.21 -4.86 -21.13
C GLY A 938 17.40 -3.84 -20.33
N ALA A 939 17.32 -4.05 -19.02
CA ALA A 939 16.74 -3.11 -18.06
C ALA A 939 17.81 -2.62 -17.09
N TYR A 940 17.94 -1.31 -16.90
CA TYR A 940 19.05 -0.72 -16.16
C TYR A 940 18.63 0.44 -15.26
N TRP A 941 19.37 0.62 -14.18
CA TRP A 941 19.32 1.81 -13.33
C TRP A 941 20.34 2.84 -13.80
N VAL A 942 19.88 4.08 -14.02
CA VAL A 942 20.70 5.23 -14.39
C VAL A 942 20.71 6.22 -13.23
N PRO A 943 21.81 6.33 -12.47
CA PRO A 943 21.87 7.20 -11.30
C PRO A 943 21.85 8.67 -11.74
N VAL A 944 20.97 9.47 -11.14
CA VAL A 944 20.89 10.92 -11.31
C VAL A 944 21.06 11.57 -9.95
N VAL A 945 22.06 12.45 -9.80
CA VAL A 945 22.34 13.11 -8.53
C VAL A 945 21.40 14.31 -8.36
N HIS A 946 20.50 14.21 -7.40
CA HIS A 946 19.65 15.31 -6.93
C HIS A 946 19.21 15.08 -5.49
N GLU A 947 18.70 16.13 -4.85
CA GLU A 947 18.28 16.11 -3.45
C GLU A 947 17.13 17.10 -3.19
N GLY A 948 16.14 16.72 -2.37
CA GLY A 948 15.02 17.60 -2.02
C GLY A 948 13.84 17.58 -3.00
N ASN A 949 13.93 16.85 -4.10
CA ASN A 949 12.87 16.67 -5.09
C ASN A 949 11.85 15.62 -4.64
N ALA A 950 10.56 15.97 -4.70
CA ALA A 950 9.46 15.10 -4.31
C ALA A 950 8.57 14.67 -5.50
N GLN A 951 8.12 15.65 -6.31
CA GLN A 951 7.16 15.45 -7.41
C GLN A 951 7.63 15.99 -8.76
N ILE A 952 8.74 16.73 -8.78
CA ILE A 952 9.40 17.25 -9.98
C ILE A 952 10.91 17.13 -9.76
N ALA A 953 11.65 16.62 -10.75
CA ALA A 953 13.10 16.59 -10.78
C ALA A 953 13.61 17.06 -12.14
N ALA A 954 14.11 18.30 -12.20
CA ALA A 954 14.64 18.90 -13.42
C ALA A 954 15.91 18.20 -13.90
N GLU A 955 16.69 17.66 -12.97
CA GLU A 955 17.91 16.88 -13.22
C GLU A 955 17.59 15.60 -13.99
N GLU A 956 16.50 14.91 -13.60
CA GLU A 956 16.03 13.74 -14.35
C GLU A 956 15.46 14.12 -15.73
N VAL A 957 14.75 15.25 -15.84
CA VAL A 957 14.29 15.75 -17.15
C VAL A 957 15.47 16.00 -18.09
N ALA A 958 16.53 16.64 -17.60
CA ALA A 958 17.74 16.89 -18.38
C ALA A 958 18.46 15.60 -18.79
N ALA A 959 18.64 14.65 -17.85
CA ALA A 959 19.27 13.37 -18.12
C ALA A 959 18.47 12.54 -19.15
N ILE A 960 17.14 12.53 -19.05
CA ILE A 960 16.27 11.87 -20.02
C ILE A 960 16.33 12.57 -21.38
N GLY A 961 16.38 13.91 -21.41
CA GLY A 961 16.57 14.68 -22.64
C GLY A 961 17.84 14.27 -23.39
N ALA A 962 18.98 14.23 -22.69
CA ALA A 962 20.25 13.80 -23.25
C ALA A 962 20.20 12.35 -23.75
N ALA A 963 19.53 11.45 -23.01
CA ALA A 963 19.34 10.07 -23.46
C ALA A 963 18.50 10.00 -24.74
N VAL A 964 17.41 10.77 -24.84
CA VAL A 964 16.56 10.83 -26.04
C VAL A 964 17.35 11.32 -27.25
N GLU A 965 18.18 12.36 -27.09
CA GLU A 965 19.00 12.90 -28.17
C GLU A 965 19.99 11.86 -28.75
N ASP A 966 20.70 11.13 -27.89
CA ASP A 966 21.60 10.05 -28.30
C ASP A 966 20.85 8.87 -28.95
N LEU A 967 19.75 8.42 -28.32
CA LEU A 967 18.95 7.30 -28.82
C LEU A 967 18.37 7.57 -30.21
N LEU A 968 18.00 8.81 -30.51
CA LEU A 968 17.50 9.20 -31.84
C LEU A 968 18.58 9.17 -32.94
N GLN A 969 19.87 9.12 -32.60
CA GLN A 969 20.95 8.90 -33.58
C GLN A 969 21.09 7.42 -33.98
N GLY A 970 20.52 6.51 -33.19
CA GLY A 970 20.67 5.07 -33.36
C GLY A 970 19.71 4.43 -34.36
N SER A 971 19.85 3.11 -34.47
CA SER A 971 18.97 2.23 -35.24
C SER A 971 18.39 1.11 -34.38
N TRP A 972 17.14 0.75 -34.67
CA TRP A 972 16.39 -0.32 -34.05
C TRP A 972 16.22 -1.50 -35.01
N THR A 973 16.60 -2.70 -34.58
CA THR A 973 16.27 -3.97 -35.23
C THR A 973 15.07 -4.59 -34.53
N ASP A 974 13.99 -4.88 -35.26
CA ASP A 974 12.80 -5.52 -34.69
C ASP A 974 12.93 -7.05 -34.61
N LYS A 975 11.92 -7.72 -34.04
CA LYS A 975 11.88 -9.19 -33.93
C LYS A 975 11.87 -9.92 -35.27
N ASN A 976 11.53 -9.26 -36.39
CA ASN A 976 11.59 -9.85 -37.73
C ASN A 976 12.98 -9.65 -38.38
N GLY A 977 13.90 -8.96 -37.71
CA GLY A 977 15.23 -8.64 -38.22
C GLY A 977 15.26 -7.37 -39.09
N ALA A 978 14.14 -6.65 -39.23
CA ALA A 978 14.11 -5.40 -39.98
C ALA A 978 14.77 -4.28 -39.17
N THR A 979 15.77 -3.63 -39.77
CA THR A 979 16.51 -2.53 -39.13
C THR A 979 16.13 -1.20 -39.75
N ARG A 980 15.86 -0.20 -38.91
CA ARG A 980 15.57 1.18 -39.32
C ARG A 980 16.05 2.19 -38.28
N PRO A 981 16.20 3.49 -38.65
CA PRO A 981 16.46 4.55 -37.68
C PRO A 981 15.40 4.59 -36.57
N ILE A 982 15.82 4.97 -35.37
CA ILE A 982 14.93 5.17 -34.22
C ILE A 982 14.16 6.48 -34.42
N GLY A 983 12.84 6.43 -34.30
CA GLY A 983 11.98 7.61 -34.38
C GLY A 983 11.40 8.00 -33.01
N PRO A 984 10.86 9.22 -32.85
CA PRO A 984 10.25 9.66 -31.59
C PRO A 984 9.13 8.73 -31.08
N GLY A 985 8.37 8.12 -32.00
CA GLY A 985 7.32 7.15 -31.66
C GLY A 985 7.84 5.85 -31.02
N ASP A 986 9.13 5.56 -31.15
CA ASP A 986 9.77 4.37 -30.57
C ASP A 986 10.19 4.53 -29.10
N ILE A 987 10.01 5.74 -28.56
CA ILE A 987 10.36 6.08 -27.18
C ILE A 987 9.07 6.39 -26.41
N ILE A 988 8.92 5.76 -25.25
CA ILE A 988 7.93 6.11 -24.24
C ILE A 988 8.67 6.58 -22.99
N VAL A 989 8.25 7.73 -22.45
CA VAL A 989 8.72 8.24 -21.16
C VAL A 989 7.60 8.15 -20.13
N VAL A 990 7.88 7.50 -19.00
CA VAL A 990 6.93 7.33 -17.91
C VAL A 990 7.43 7.97 -16.61
N ALA A 991 6.52 8.57 -15.86
CA ALA A 991 6.79 9.12 -14.53
C ALA A 991 5.61 8.85 -13.58
N PRO A 992 5.85 8.71 -12.25
CA PRO A 992 4.82 8.42 -11.27
C PRO A 992 3.91 9.62 -10.94
N TYR A 993 4.40 10.85 -11.12
CA TYR A 993 3.68 12.08 -10.77
C TYR A 993 3.28 12.89 -12.00
N ASN A 994 2.04 13.41 -12.02
CA ASN A 994 1.57 14.26 -13.10
C ASN A 994 2.40 15.55 -13.26
N ALA A 995 2.90 16.12 -12.15
CA ALA A 995 3.78 17.28 -12.18
C ALA A 995 5.07 17.01 -12.96
N GLN A 996 5.74 15.86 -12.69
CA GLN A 996 6.88 15.43 -13.49
C GLN A 996 6.51 15.11 -14.94
N VAL A 997 5.35 14.49 -15.21
CA VAL A 997 4.87 14.28 -16.59
C VAL A 997 4.75 15.60 -17.35
N ASN A 998 4.23 16.64 -16.71
CA ASN A 998 4.12 17.97 -17.31
C ASN A 998 5.50 18.61 -17.52
N ALA A 999 6.42 18.50 -16.55
CA ALA A 999 7.79 18.97 -16.68
C ALA A 999 8.54 18.28 -17.83
N LEU A 1000 8.39 16.96 -17.97
CA LEU A 1000 8.94 16.17 -19.07
C LEU A 1000 8.33 16.57 -20.42
N ARG A 1001 7.01 16.82 -20.50
CA ARG A 1001 6.38 17.31 -21.73
C ARG A 1001 6.88 18.69 -22.15
N ALA A 1002 7.20 19.55 -21.19
CA ALA A 1002 7.76 20.87 -21.45
C ALA A 1002 9.24 20.79 -21.86
N GLY A 1003 10.01 19.86 -21.27
CA GLY A 1003 11.45 19.71 -21.51
C GLY A 1003 11.83 18.81 -22.69
N LEU A 1004 10.92 17.98 -23.20
CA LEU A 1004 11.17 17.04 -24.30
C LEU A 1004 10.44 17.44 -25.58
N PRO A 1005 10.90 16.96 -26.77
CA PRO A 1005 10.18 17.17 -28.02
C PRO A 1005 8.73 16.66 -27.94
N SER A 1006 7.77 17.44 -28.46
CA SER A 1006 6.33 17.11 -28.40
C SER A 1006 5.94 15.80 -29.12
N SER A 1007 6.82 15.28 -29.97
CA SER A 1007 6.68 14.00 -30.64
C SER A 1007 6.97 12.78 -29.75
N ILE A 1008 7.61 12.99 -28.58
CA ILE A 1008 7.87 11.93 -27.60
C ILE A 1008 6.62 11.67 -26.76
N ARG A 1009 6.28 10.39 -26.58
CA ARG A 1009 5.11 10.01 -25.78
C ARG A 1009 5.44 10.04 -24.30
N VAL A 1010 4.85 10.99 -23.56
CA VAL A 1010 5.04 11.16 -22.11
C VAL A 1010 3.72 11.00 -21.34
N GLY A 1011 3.74 10.27 -20.23
CA GLY A 1011 2.56 9.98 -19.41
C GLY A 1011 2.85 9.20 -18.13
N THR A 1012 1.82 8.93 -17.35
CA THR A 1012 1.91 8.04 -16.18
C THR A 1012 1.93 6.57 -16.60
N VAL A 1013 2.35 5.70 -15.69
CA VAL A 1013 2.35 4.24 -15.91
C VAL A 1013 0.97 3.73 -16.32
N ASP A 1014 -0.09 4.23 -15.66
CA ASP A 1014 -1.50 3.89 -15.91
C ASP A 1014 -1.92 4.20 -17.36
N LYS A 1015 -1.45 5.33 -17.94
CA LYS A 1015 -1.77 5.73 -19.33
C LYS A 1015 -1.20 4.77 -20.37
N PHE A 1016 -0.08 4.12 -20.07
CA PHE A 1016 0.61 3.23 -21.01
C PHE A 1016 0.34 1.74 -20.76
N GLN A 1017 -0.61 1.40 -19.90
CA GLN A 1017 -1.07 0.02 -19.76
C GLN A 1017 -1.49 -0.53 -21.14
N GLY A 1018 -1.09 -1.77 -21.43
CA GLY A 1018 -1.30 -2.39 -22.76
C GLY A 1018 -0.37 -1.91 -23.89
N GLN A 1019 0.18 -0.69 -23.84
CA GLN A 1019 1.05 -0.15 -24.89
C GLN A 1019 2.47 -0.72 -24.86
N GLU A 1020 3.27 -0.48 -25.89
CA GLU A 1020 4.66 -0.94 -26.01
C GLU A 1020 5.49 -0.04 -26.94
N ALA A 1021 6.81 -0.05 -26.77
CA ALA A 1021 7.77 0.65 -27.62
C ALA A 1021 9.16 -0.02 -27.58
N PRO A 1022 10.01 0.12 -28.61
CA PRO A 1022 11.40 -0.31 -28.55
C PRO A 1022 12.14 0.12 -27.27
N ILE A 1023 11.93 1.37 -26.86
CA ILE A 1023 12.60 2.00 -25.71
C ILE A 1023 11.56 2.51 -24.71
N CYS A 1024 11.80 2.24 -23.41
CA CYS A 1024 11.07 2.87 -22.31
C CYS A 1024 12.03 3.57 -21.35
N LEU A 1025 11.78 4.85 -21.08
CA LEU A 1025 12.53 5.66 -20.12
C LEU A 1025 11.62 5.94 -18.91
N VAL A 1026 12.11 5.68 -17.71
CA VAL A 1026 11.36 5.81 -16.45
C VAL A 1026 12.02 6.88 -15.60
N SER A 1027 11.28 7.91 -15.21
CA SER A 1027 11.72 8.91 -14.21
C SER A 1027 11.17 8.51 -12.84
N MET A 1028 12.03 8.32 -11.84
CA MET A 1028 11.63 8.03 -10.46
C MET A 1028 11.24 9.29 -9.69
N THR A 1029 11.69 10.46 -10.14
CA THR A 1029 11.34 11.80 -9.66
C THR A 1029 11.80 12.16 -8.24
N ALA A 1030 11.55 11.31 -7.26
CA ALA A 1030 11.86 11.61 -5.86
C ALA A 1030 13.35 11.39 -5.56
N SER A 1031 13.95 12.26 -4.74
CA SER A 1031 15.37 12.07 -4.37
C SER A 1031 15.56 11.07 -3.24
N SER A 1032 14.54 10.78 -2.46
CA SER A 1032 14.56 9.75 -1.43
C SER A 1032 13.14 9.28 -1.11
N ALA A 1033 13.01 8.12 -0.47
CA ALA A 1033 11.71 7.61 -0.03
C ALA A 1033 11.02 8.55 0.98
N ASP A 1034 11.81 9.22 1.83
CA ASP A 1034 11.33 10.16 2.85
C ASP A 1034 10.68 11.42 2.24
N GLU A 1035 11.01 11.75 1.00
CA GLU A 1035 10.49 12.93 0.28
C GLU A 1035 9.21 12.60 -0.50
N THR A 1036 8.75 11.35 -0.49
CA THR A 1036 7.57 10.93 -1.26
C THR A 1036 6.27 11.37 -0.59
N ALA A 1037 5.45 12.15 -1.30
CA ALA A 1037 4.15 12.62 -0.77
C ALA A 1037 3.11 11.50 -0.61
N ARG A 1038 3.26 10.39 -1.35
CA ARG A 1038 2.32 9.25 -1.37
C ARG A 1038 2.89 7.98 -0.73
N GLY A 1039 4.02 8.10 -0.03
CA GLY A 1039 4.71 6.97 0.59
C GLY A 1039 5.56 6.14 -0.37
N MET A 1040 6.41 5.30 0.22
CA MET A 1040 7.35 4.42 -0.48
C MET A 1040 6.63 3.38 -1.33
N GLU A 1041 5.54 2.80 -0.81
CA GLU A 1041 4.76 1.74 -1.43
C GLU A 1041 4.15 2.19 -2.76
N PHE A 1042 3.80 3.47 -2.87
CA PHE A 1042 3.33 4.05 -4.12
C PHE A 1042 4.43 4.13 -5.17
N LEU A 1043 5.60 4.70 -4.81
CA LEU A 1043 6.69 4.94 -5.74
C LEU A 1043 7.39 3.64 -6.18
N PHE A 1044 7.60 2.72 -5.24
CA PHE A 1044 8.31 1.47 -5.48
C PHE A 1044 7.39 0.28 -5.77
N SER A 1045 6.09 0.54 -5.98
CA SER A 1045 5.09 -0.49 -6.32
C SER A 1045 5.62 -1.45 -7.38
N LEU A 1046 5.74 -2.73 -7.02
CA LEU A 1046 6.20 -3.79 -7.91
C LEU A 1046 5.36 -3.83 -9.19
N ASN A 1047 4.05 -3.66 -9.04
CA ASN A 1047 3.09 -3.61 -10.14
C ASN A 1047 3.39 -2.45 -11.12
N ARG A 1048 3.75 -1.27 -10.60
CA ARG A 1048 4.10 -0.10 -11.44
C ARG A 1048 5.44 -0.28 -12.13
N ILE A 1049 6.45 -0.80 -11.43
CA ILE A 1049 7.77 -1.10 -12.01
C ILE A 1049 7.63 -2.17 -13.11
N ASN A 1050 6.88 -3.25 -12.83
CA ASN A 1050 6.56 -4.30 -13.79
C ASN A 1050 5.91 -3.70 -15.05
N VAL A 1051 4.87 -2.88 -14.90
CA VAL A 1051 4.22 -2.25 -16.06
C VAL A 1051 5.18 -1.33 -16.80
N ALA A 1052 5.92 -0.45 -16.10
CA ALA A 1052 6.85 0.49 -16.71
C ALA A 1052 7.95 -0.20 -17.52
N VAL A 1053 8.71 -1.11 -16.89
CA VAL A 1053 9.84 -1.80 -17.55
C VAL A 1053 9.35 -2.73 -18.66
N SER A 1054 8.21 -3.43 -18.48
CA SER A 1054 7.63 -4.31 -19.50
C SER A 1054 6.99 -3.61 -20.71
N ARG A 1055 7.03 -2.26 -20.76
CA ARG A 1055 6.68 -1.51 -21.99
C ARG A 1055 7.79 -1.58 -23.03
N ALA A 1056 9.04 -1.78 -22.61
CA ALA A 1056 10.19 -1.87 -23.49
C ALA A 1056 10.19 -3.19 -24.26
N LYS A 1057 10.46 -3.12 -25.58
CA LYS A 1057 10.76 -4.31 -26.38
C LYS A 1057 12.22 -4.70 -26.26
N ALA A 1058 13.14 -3.74 -26.17
CA ALA A 1058 14.56 -4.02 -26.03
C ALA A 1058 15.27 -3.29 -24.89
N LEU A 1059 15.03 -1.98 -24.70
CA LEU A 1059 15.78 -1.22 -23.68
C LEU A 1059 14.83 -0.48 -22.72
N ALA A 1060 15.03 -0.72 -21.42
CA ALA A 1060 14.41 0.04 -20.34
C ALA A 1060 15.49 0.74 -19.51
N LEU A 1061 15.38 2.06 -19.36
CA LEU A 1061 16.29 2.87 -18.54
C LEU A 1061 15.51 3.55 -17.41
N VAL A 1062 15.88 3.27 -16.16
CA VAL A 1062 15.23 3.81 -14.96
C VAL A 1062 16.13 4.85 -14.31
N PHE A 1063 15.76 6.11 -14.44
CA PHE A 1063 16.49 7.27 -13.94
C PHE A 1063 16.02 7.61 -12.52
N GLY A 1064 16.97 7.80 -11.60
CA GLY A 1064 16.64 8.24 -10.25
C GLY A 1064 17.85 8.39 -9.34
N SER A 1065 17.63 8.99 -8.17
CA SER A 1065 18.65 9.12 -7.13
C SER A 1065 18.97 7.79 -6.46
N ASP A 1066 20.26 7.48 -6.30
CA ASP A 1066 20.72 6.24 -5.64
C ASP A 1066 20.20 6.10 -4.22
N ARG A 1067 19.87 7.21 -3.56
CA ARG A 1067 19.20 7.26 -2.24
C ARG A 1067 17.89 6.47 -2.19
N LEU A 1068 17.22 6.27 -3.33
CA LEU A 1068 16.04 5.41 -3.43
C LEU A 1068 16.37 3.94 -3.21
N ARG A 1069 17.55 3.49 -3.64
CA ARG A 1069 18.06 2.10 -3.46
C ARG A 1069 18.64 1.86 -2.06
N GLU A 1070 18.69 2.90 -1.23
CA GLU A 1070 19.18 2.87 0.15
C GLU A 1070 18.08 3.18 1.16
N ALA A 1071 16.83 3.20 0.69
CA ALA A 1071 15.70 3.50 1.54
C ALA A 1071 15.63 2.57 2.76
N HIS A 1072 15.35 3.15 3.91
CA HIS A 1072 15.16 2.41 5.15
C HIS A 1072 13.83 1.65 5.09
N CYS A 1073 13.87 0.33 5.30
CA CYS A 1073 12.69 -0.54 5.23
C CYS A 1073 12.20 -0.90 6.63
N SER A 1074 10.95 -0.53 6.94
CA SER A 1074 10.26 -0.88 8.19
C SER A 1074 9.48 -2.19 8.13
N SER A 1075 9.19 -2.70 6.92
CA SER A 1075 8.51 -3.98 6.69
C SER A 1075 9.21 -4.83 5.64
N ILE A 1076 9.00 -6.15 5.66
CA ILE A 1076 9.57 -7.05 4.64
C ILE A 1076 9.04 -6.72 3.24
N GLU A 1077 7.81 -6.22 3.13
CA GLU A 1077 7.23 -5.82 1.85
C GLU A 1077 7.96 -4.61 1.28
N GLN A 1078 8.21 -3.58 2.10
CA GLN A 1078 9.06 -2.45 1.68
C GLN A 1078 10.44 -2.92 1.21
N MET A 1079 11.04 -3.88 1.91
CA MET A 1079 12.32 -4.46 1.52
C MET A 1079 12.27 -5.17 0.15
N ARG A 1080 11.17 -5.87 -0.17
CA ARG A 1080 10.93 -6.44 -1.51
C ARG A 1080 10.84 -5.37 -2.60
N LEU A 1081 10.11 -4.30 -2.31
CA LEU A 1081 9.94 -3.18 -3.25
C LEU A 1081 11.28 -2.49 -3.54
N VAL A 1082 12.08 -2.21 -2.51
CA VAL A 1082 13.42 -1.62 -2.69
C VAL A 1082 14.38 -2.61 -3.37
N ASN A 1083 14.32 -3.91 -3.02
CA ASN A 1083 15.11 -4.95 -3.68
C ASN A 1083 14.89 -4.99 -5.19
N THR A 1084 13.64 -4.81 -5.64
CA THR A 1084 13.30 -4.77 -7.07
C THR A 1084 14.08 -3.68 -7.80
N LEU A 1085 14.23 -2.50 -7.19
CA LEU A 1085 15.09 -1.43 -7.74
C LEU A 1085 16.57 -1.80 -7.66
N CYS A 1086 17.00 -2.38 -6.53
CA CYS A 1086 18.38 -2.83 -6.36
C CYS A 1086 18.79 -3.94 -7.34
N ALA A 1087 17.84 -4.72 -7.85
CA ALA A 1087 18.05 -5.77 -8.84
C ALA A 1087 18.34 -5.21 -10.25
N LEU A 1088 18.02 -3.94 -10.53
CA LEU A 1088 18.45 -3.28 -11.76
C LEU A 1088 19.97 -3.05 -11.74
N PRO A 1089 20.71 -3.56 -12.74
CA PRO A 1089 22.13 -3.29 -12.87
C PRO A 1089 22.40 -1.79 -13.02
N LEU A 1090 23.47 -1.32 -12.39
CA LEU A 1090 23.94 0.06 -12.49
C LEU A 1090 24.57 0.31 -13.86
N LEU A 1091 24.11 1.34 -14.56
CA LEU A 1091 24.87 1.96 -15.66
C LEU A 1091 25.53 3.22 -15.14
N SER A 1092 26.85 3.28 -15.17
CA SER A 1092 27.55 4.56 -15.07
C SER A 1092 27.09 5.41 -16.25
N ALA A 1093 26.54 6.60 -16.00
CA ALA A 1093 26.21 7.54 -17.08
C ALA A 1093 27.46 7.73 -17.97
N PRO A 1094 27.29 7.83 -19.31
CA PRO A 1094 28.42 8.16 -20.17
C PRO A 1094 29.04 9.47 -19.65
N PRO A 1095 30.38 9.58 -19.58
CA PRO A 1095 31.04 10.76 -19.06
C PRO A 1095 30.54 11.99 -19.81
N ASN A 1096 30.00 12.96 -19.07
CA ASN A 1096 29.66 14.29 -19.61
C ASN A 1096 30.83 14.79 -20.45
N THR A 1097 30.63 14.94 -21.76
CA THR A 1097 31.51 15.79 -22.57
C THR A 1097 31.31 17.21 -22.04
N GLY A 1098 32.30 17.69 -21.29
CA GLY A 1098 32.22 18.91 -20.50
C GLY A 1098 31.73 20.14 -21.26
N SER A 1099 30.97 20.98 -20.55
CA SER A 1099 30.90 22.41 -20.81
C SER A 1099 32.10 23.12 -20.18
#